data_AF-A0A6M0S8I1-F1
#
_entry.id   AF-A0A6M0S8I1-F1
#
_cell.length_a   1.000
_cell.length_b   1.000
_cell.length_c   1.000
_cell.angle_alpha   90.00
_cell.angle_beta   90.00
_cell.angle_gamma   90.00
#
_symmetry.space_group_name_H-M   'P 1'
#
loop_
_entity.id
_entity.type
_entity.pdbx_description
1 polymer ?
#
loop_
_entity_poly.entity_id
_entity_poly.type
_entity_poly.pdbx_seq_one_letter_code
_entity_poly.pdbx_strand_id
1 'polypeptide(L)'
;MIHLGRYTAIGPTTCLVILLLRIVQPNAVSAQGITPATDGTGTTVTPNGQSFDIESGSLSVDGSNLFHSFQTFQLASENTANFLTNPSVQRIFARVSGGNTAFINGKLKISGSQADLFLLNPAGIIFGPDATLNLPASLTATTANHIEFNHGRFNATGIHSYGTLIGNPTAFAFGPSGTIHNQGDLTLLPGQSLTLLAGTVIKTGTLTADNIQIQEISEGQIIQVSQAGSLLSLELSGEAFQDNSVNGSLTMLPNLLTSGRAEHAGQIITNTDGQILLTDSSLPTALPGHALNPTNLFAHHPSESSSLSANLGDSSPHGDIYNREAPSHQSTTTGKPGENHRAPSQSRIATHHFHRTVLNTANASAALADVEDQRTQDFSNYFGRDLQAEQLTLPEIQHLLTQIHGETGHQSVVVYIKTPKLAIDIAQQTSTKLELLIFKSVGEPINLEISNVSQEELFTTVEQFRRALIASARTGSKRYLPSAQKLYQWLIQPIEDELGSEQIDTILFSMDSGLRSLPIAALHNGQQFLIEKYSLGMVPSLGLMRSNYQPLGKAQVLAMGASLFQELQPLPAVPAELENIEQLWPSRGFLNETFTRKNLIDQQQQTPAQIIHLATHAEFNAGNADQSYIQLWDEQLHLSDIHTLGWDQPTVDLLVLSACRTALGDANAEMGFAGLAVAAGVNSALASLWTVSDVGTLALMNEFYHQLQQTSIKSEALRASQLAMLKADIRIESGQLLSEASRSVVPLPAELSQLEHIDFSHPYYWSGFTMIGSPW
;
A
#
# COMPACT_ATOMS: atom_id res chain seq x y z
N MET A 1 -46.87 53.81 59.04
CA MET A 1 -46.34 53.88 60.41
C MET A 1 -44.83 54.10 60.28
N ILE A 2 -44.36 55.25 60.77
CA ILE A 2 -42.98 55.73 60.71
C ILE A 2 -42.14 54.99 61.78
N HIS A 3 -40.89 54.65 61.49
CA HIS A 3 -39.69 54.95 62.31
C HIS A 3 -38.45 54.22 61.74
N LEU A 4 -37.53 54.97 61.10
CA LEU A 4 -36.19 55.35 61.62
C LEU A 4 -35.27 54.13 61.83
N GLY A 5 -34.13 53.94 61.15
CA GLY A 5 -33.19 54.89 60.57
C GLY A 5 -31.82 54.66 61.23
N ARG A 6 -30.75 54.48 60.44
CA ARG A 6 -29.39 55.00 60.69
C ARG A 6 -28.42 54.56 59.59
N TYR A 7 -27.77 55.58 59.03
CA TYR A 7 -26.59 55.53 58.18
C TYR A 7 -25.37 54.99 58.93
N THR A 8 -24.46 54.31 58.23
CA THR A 8 -23.04 54.73 58.12
C THR A 8 -22.33 53.90 57.05
N ALA A 9 -21.62 54.61 56.16
CA ALA A 9 -20.73 54.08 55.14
C ALA A 9 -19.32 53.82 55.70
N ILE A 10 -18.57 52.91 55.05
CA ILE A 10 -17.12 52.89 54.72
C ILE A 10 -16.72 51.42 54.40
N GLY A 11 -16.04 51.18 53.27
CA GLY A 11 -15.23 49.95 53.06
C GLY A 11 -15.38 49.24 51.69
N PRO A 12 -14.34 49.19 50.84
CA PRO A 12 -14.38 48.72 49.44
C PRO A 12 -13.96 47.25 49.26
N THR A 13 -13.97 46.77 48.00
CA THR A 13 -13.40 45.50 47.47
C THR A 13 -14.09 44.23 47.98
N THR A 14 -14.75 43.39 47.17
CA THR A 14 -14.20 42.60 46.06
C THR A 14 -15.36 41.82 45.41
N CYS A 15 -15.22 41.45 44.13
CA CYS A 15 -16.03 40.49 43.37
C CYS A 15 -17.49 40.85 43.04
N LEU A 16 -17.76 41.11 41.75
CA LEU A 16 -18.69 40.32 40.91
C LEU A 16 -19.17 41.15 39.71
N VAL A 17 -18.36 41.29 38.67
CA VAL A 17 -18.83 41.61 37.31
C VAL A 17 -17.97 40.83 36.32
N ILE A 18 -18.60 40.32 35.26
CA ILE A 18 -18.11 39.57 34.10
C ILE A 18 -18.56 38.09 34.12
N LEU A 19 -19.79 37.88 33.64
CA LEU A 19 -20.25 36.61 33.09
C LEU A 19 -21.02 36.94 31.81
N LEU A 20 -20.40 36.65 30.64
CA LEU A 20 -20.97 36.38 29.30
C LEU A 20 -20.04 36.88 28.17
N LEU A 21 -18.82 36.33 28.15
CA LEU A 21 -18.00 36.18 26.95
C LEU A 21 -17.52 34.72 26.98
N ARG A 22 -18.33 33.81 26.40
CA ARG A 22 -17.84 32.45 26.11
C ARG A 22 -16.90 32.56 24.92
N ILE A 23 -15.63 32.75 25.23
CA ILE A 23 -14.51 32.45 24.35
C ILE A 23 -14.64 30.96 24.02
N VAL A 24 -14.97 30.65 22.76
CA VAL A 24 -14.69 29.34 22.19
C VAL A 24 -13.17 29.25 22.16
N GLN A 25 -12.59 28.55 23.14
CA GLN A 25 -11.20 28.14 23.02
C GLN A 25 -11.11 27.18 21.84
N PRO A 26 -10.26 27.42 20.83
CA PRO A 26 -9.91 26.35 19.93
C PRO A 26 -9.31 25.25 20.80
N ASN A 27 -9.92 24.07 20.82
CA ASN A 27 -9.24 22.88 21.32
C ASN A 27 -7.94 22.81 20.52
N ALA A 28 -6.81 22.95 21.20
CA ALA A 28 -5.53 22.64 20.64
C ALA A 28 -5.61 21.20 20.12
N VAL A 29 -5.48 21.03 18.81
CA VAL A 29 -5.19 19.74 18.21
C VAL A 29 -3.81 19.35 18.71
N SER A 30 -3.75 18.56 19.78
CA SER A 30 -2.51 17.90 20.20
C SER A 30 -2.46 16.57 19.49
N ALA A 31 -1.67 16.48 18.42
CA ALA A 31 -1.41 15.22 17.73
C ALA A 31 0.07 15.13 17.33
N GLN A 32 0.95 15.11 18.34
CA GLN A 32 2.30 14.56 18.24
C GLN A 32 2.57 13.77 19.53
N GLY A 33 2.66 12.44 19.43
CA GLY A 33 2.86 11.55 20.57
C GLY A 33 2.86 10.06 20.19
N ILE A 34 3.14 9.21 21.17
CA ILE A 34 3.05 7.75 21.04
C ILE A 34 1.58 7.36 21.18
N THR A 35 1.00 6.77 20.14
CA THR A 35 -0.40 6.31 20.15
C THR A 35 -0.46 4.80 19.99
N PRO A 36 -1.16 4.07 20.88
CA PRO A 36 -1.32 2.63 20.74
C PRO A 36 -2.17 2.29 19.51
N ALA A 37 -1.88 1.15 18.88
CA ALA A 37 -2.69 0.64 17.77
C ALA A 37 -3.98 -0.03 18.27
N THR A 38 -5.07 0.11 17.51
CA THR A 38 -6.35 -0.56 17.79
C THR A 38 -6.47 -1.86 17.01
N ASP A 39 -5.52 -2.77 17.23
CA ASP A 39 -5.32 -4.01 16.44
C ASP A 39 -5.38 -5.30 17.28
N GLY A 40 -5.83 -5.19 18.54
CA GLY A 40 -5.95 -6.32 19.45
C GLY A 40 -4.68 -6.65 20.25
N THR A 41 -3.54 -5.96 20.03
CA THR A 41 -2.34 -6.17 20.87
C THR A 41 -2.57 -5.78 22.34
N GLY A 42 -3.52 -4.87 22.60
CA GLY A 42 -3.86 -4.42 23.95
C GLY A 42 -2.85 -3.45 24.55
N THR A 43 -2.02 -2.80 23.73
CA THR A 43 -1.06 -1.79 24.17
C THR A 43 -1.78 -0.57 24.74
N THR A 44 -1.32 -0.11 25.89
CA THR A 44 -1.78 1.13 26.52
C THR A 44 -0.59 2.07 26.69
N VAL A 45 -0.84 3.36 26.47
CA VAL A 45 0.17 4.40 26.64
C VAL A 45 -0.40 5.44 27.58
N THR A 46 0.19 5.56 28.75
CA THR A 46 -0.24 6.47 29.82
C THR A 46 0.76 7.60 29.95
N PRO A 47 0.40 8.85 29.60
CA PRO A 47 1.26 10.01 29.87
C PRO A 47 1.42 10.24 31.37
N ASN A 48 2.66 10.30 31.84
CA ASN A 48 3.06 10.52 33.23
C ASN A 48 4.17 11.59 33.28
N GLY A 49 3.75 12.86 33.26
CA GLY A 49 4.66 13.99 33.14
C GLY A 49 5.34 14.02 31.77
N GLN A 50 6.68 13.93 31.77
CA GLN A 50 7.50 13.82 30.54
C GLN A 50 7.72 12.35 30.12
N SER A 51 7.20 11.38 30.87
CA SER A 51 7.25 9.96 30.52
C SER A 51 5.96 9.53 29.84
N PHE A 52 6.06 8.70 28.81
CA PHE A 52 4.96 7.89 28.28
C PHE A 52 5.18 6.47 28.78
N ASP A 53 4.40 6.08 29.79
CA ASP A 53 4.47 4.74 30.34
C ASP A 53 3.69 3.80 29.42
N ILE A 54 4.42 2.89 28.78
CA ILE A 54 3.91 1.89 27.84
C ILE A 54 3.67 0.62 28.65
N GLU A 55 2.41 0.32 28.83
CA GLU A 55 1.90 -0.76 29.66
C GLU A 55 0.90 -1.57 28.85
N SER A 56 0.54 -2.74 29.35
CA SER A 56 -0.41 -3.64 28.69
C SER A 56 0.06 -4.05 27.29
N GLY A 57 -0.29 -5.26 26.90
CA GLY A 57 0.25 -5.87 25.70
C GLY A 57 -0.10 -7.33 25.67
N SER A 58 0.30 -8.00 24.61
CA SER A 58 0.04 -9.42 24.44
C SER A 58 1.30 -10.20 24.78
N LEU A 59 1.16 -11.25 25.58
CA LEU A 59 2.26 -12.15 25.93
C LEU A 59 2.22 -13.39 25.04
N SER A 60 3.39 -13.95 24.74
CA SER A 60 3.50 -15.34 24.31
C SER A 60 2.97 -16.29 25.40
N VAL A 61 2.59 -17.51 25.03
CA VAL A 61 1.98 -18.47 25.99
C VAL A 61 2.91 -18.83 27.16
N ASP A 62 4.22 -18.74 26.96
CA ASP A 62 5.25 -18.97 27.98
C ASP A 62 5.61 -17.69 28.78
N GLY A 63 5.03 -16.55 28.41
CA GLY A 63 5.23 -15.25 29.07
C GLY A 63 6.60 -14.61 28.85
N SER A 64 7.47 -15.18 28.01
CA SER A 64 8.84 -14.69 27.81
C SER A 64 8.93 -13.53 26.80
N ASN A 65 7.99 -13.44 25.86
CA ASN A 65 7.94 -12.40 24.84
C ASN A 65 6.70 -11.51 25.06
N LEU A 66 6.90 -10.19 25.14
CA LEU A 66 5.86 -9.18 25.28
C LEU A 66 5.75 -8.35 24.00
N PHE A 67 4.55 -8.27 23.44
CA PHE A 67 4.28 -7.58 22.19
C PHE A 67 3.51 -6.28 22.43
N HIS A 68 4.00 -5.19 21.82
CA HIS A 68 3.35 -3.89 21.76
C HIS A 68 3.18 -3.43 20.32
N SER A 69 2.10 -2.69 20.07
CA SER A 69 1.78 -2.15 18.75
C SER A 69 1.32 -0.70 18.85
N PHE A 70 1.85 0.14 17.96
CA PHE A 70 1.62 1.57 17.94
C PHE A 70 1.12 2.03 16.57
N GLN A 71 0.09 2.88 16.55
CA GLN A 71 -0.34 3.56 15.34
C GLN A 71 0.65 4.67 14.98
N THR A 72 1.17 5.41 15.96
CA THR A 72 2.26 6.37 15.76
C THR A 72 3.26 6.25 16.89
N PHE A 73 4.55 6.38 16.57
CA PHE A 73 5.62 6.45 17.55
C PHE A 73 6.43 7.72 17.31
N GLN A 74 5.97 8.81 17.93
CA GLN A 74 6.55 10.15 17.80
C GLN A 74 6.95 10.63 19.20
N LEU A 75 8.24 10.50 19.53
CA LEU A 75 8.80 10.88 20.82
C LEU A 75 9.63 12.16 20.66
N ALA A 76 9.15 13.26 21.23
CA ALA A 76 9.86 14.54 21.22
C ALA A 76 11.03 14.59 22.22
N SER A 77 11.84 15.65 22.12
CA SER A 77 12.94 15.96 23.04
C SER A 77 12.48 16.05 24.49
N GLU A 78 13.37 15.66 25.41
CA GLU A 78 13.15 15.56 26.86
C GLU A 78 12.09 14.54 27.31
N ASN A 79 11.30 13.97 26.39
CA ASN A 79 10.34 12.94 26.73
C ASN A 79 11.00 11.55 26.83
N THR A 80 10.41 10.69 27.64
CA THR A 80 10.82 9.29 27.80
C THR A 80 9.71 8.35 27.34
N ALA A 81 10.01 7.37 26.49
CA ALA A 81 9.15 6.21 26.27
C ALA A 81 9.59 5.09 27.20
N ASN A 82 8.76 4.75 28.18
CA ASN A 82 9.11 3.81 29.24
C ASN A 82 8.27 2.54 29.14
N PHE A 83 8.86 1.46 28.62
CA PHE A 83 8.23 0.15 28.58
C PHE A 83 8.23 -0.47 29.98
N LEU A 84 7.04 -0.53 30.59
CA LEU A 84 6.82 -1.12 31.88
C LEU A 84 6.48 -2.60 31.72
N THR A 85 7.23 -3.45 32.40
CA THR A 85 7.15 -4.91 32.22
C THR A 85 7.37 -5.65 33.54
N ASN A 86 7.20 -6.97 33.51
CA ASN A 86 7.39 -7.85 34.67
C ASN A 86 8.70 -8.65 34.54
N PRO A 87 9.26 -9.17 35.65
CA PRO A 87 10.57 -9.83 35.63
C PRO A 87 10.66 -11.10 34.77
N SER A 88 9.53 -11.73 34.41
CA SER A 88 9.51 -12.93 33.55
C SER A 88 9.68 -12.63 32.06
N VAL A 89 9.44 -11.39 31.61
CA VAL A 89 9.62 -11.00 30.22
C VAL A 89 11.11 -10.87 29.90
N GLN A 90 11.55 -11.60 28.87
CA GLN A 90 12.91 -11.61 28.35
C GLN A 90 13.07 -10.77 27.07
N ARG A 91 11.99 -10.57 26.30
CA ARG A 91 12.03 -9.78 25.05
C ARG A 91 10.78 -8.95 24.88
N ILE A 92 10.95 -7.73 24.43
CA ILE A 92 9.87 -6.80 24.09
C ILE A 92 9.91 -6.58 22.58
N PHE A 93 8.80 -6.85 21.90
CA PHE A 93 8.62 -6.60 20.47
C PHE A 93 7.65 -5.44 20.30
N ALA A 94 8.18 -4.28 19.93
CA ALA A 94 7.43 -3.06 19.66
C ALA A 94 7.34 -2.84 18.15
N ARG A 95 6.13 -2.78 17.59
CA ARG A 95 5.93 -2.43 16.18
C ARG A 95 5.20 -1.11 16.00
N VAL A 96 5.50 -0.41 14.91
CA VAL A 96 4.73 0.74 14.44
C VAL A 96 3.97 0.33 13.19
N SER A 97 2.65 0.19 13.31
CA SER A 97 1.78 -0.36 12.26
C SER A 97 1.04 0.71 11.46
N GLY A 98 1.18 1.99 11.83
CA GLY A 98 0.44 3.07 11.19
C GLY A 98 1.04 3.66 9.93
N GLY A 99 2.04 3.00 9.34
CA GLY A 99 2.61 3.35 8.03
C GLY A 99 3.50 4.60 7.99
N ASN A 100 3.76 5.24 9.14
CA ASN A 100 4.62 6.41 9.23
C ASN A 100 5.98 6.02 9.82
N THR A 101 7.03 6.73 9.42
CA THR A 101 8.35 6.64 10.04
C THR A 101 8.27 6.91 11.55
N ALA A 102 8.96 6.11 12.35
CA ALA A 102 9.04 6.30 13.79
C ALA A 102 10.07 7.40 14.07
N PHE A 103 9.68 8.46 14.78
CA PHE A 103 10.61 9.53 15.15
C PHE A 103 10.86 9.48 16.65
N ILE A 104 12.12 9.23 17.03
CA ILE A 104 12.55 9.03 18.41
C ILE A 104 13.61 10.08 18.69
N ASN A 105 13.19 11.25 19.14
CA ASN A 105 14.09 12.33 19.55
C ASN A 105 14.07 12.48 21.07
N GLY A 106 14.15 11.38 21.82
CA GLY A 106 14.07 11.37 23.29
C GLY A 106 14.58 10.06 23.86
N LYS A 107 14.23 9.74 25.11
CA LYS A 107 14.80 8.58 25.82
C LYS A 107 13.95 7.31 25.68
N LEU A 108 14.53 6.21 25.20
CA LEU A 108 13.92 4.88 25.32
C LEU A 108 14.36 4.22 26.62
N LYS A 109 13.40 3.70 27.40
CA LYS A 109 13.65 3.07 28.69
C LYS A 109 12.83 1.79 28.85
N ILE A 110 13.39 0.76 29.48
CA ILE A 110 12.64 -0.39 30.00
C ILE A 110 12.73 -0.37 31.53
N SER A 111 11.61 -0.60 32.21
CA SER A 111 11.57 -0.78 33.67
C SER A 111 10.85 -2.08 34.03
N GLY A 112 11.44 -2.88 34.91
CA GLY A 112 10.79 -4.05 35.52
C GLY A 112 11.25 -5.42 35.02
N SER A 113 12.10 -5.48 33.98
CA SER A 113 12.79 -6.70 33.55
C SER A 113 14.14 -6.38 32.92
N GLN A 114 14.93 -7.43 32.61
CA GLN A 114 16.18 -7.34 31.86
C GLN A 114 15.97 -7.70 30.38
N ALA A 115 14.88 -7.23 29.78
CA ALA A 115 14.47 -7.66 28.44
C ALA A 115 15.21 -6.95 27.30
N ASP A 116 15.46 -7.67 26.21
CA ASP A 116 15.87 -7.10 24.93
C ASP A 116 14.72 -6.32 24.28
N LEU A 117 15.04 -5.25 23.54
CA LEU A 117 14.05 -4.47 22.79
C LEU A 117 14.20 -4.69 21.29
N PHE A 118 13.13 -5.14 20.64
CA PHE A 118 12.99 -5.22 19.19
C PHE A 118 12.02 -4.13 18.74
N LEU A 119 12.50 -3.18 17.93
CA LEU A 119 11.70 -2.11 17.36
C LEU A 119 11.54 -2.34 15.85
N LEU A 120 10.31 -2.60 15.42
CA LEU A 120 9.96 -2.95 14.04
C LEU A 120 9.14 -1.82 13.39
N ASN A 121 9.66 -1.21 12.32
CA ASN A 121 8.88 -0.29 11.51
C ASN A 121 9.32 -0.30 10.03
N PRO A 122 8.55 -0.92 9.13
CA PRO A 122 8.85 -0.94 7.70
C PRO A 122 8.93 0.46 7.07
N ALA A 123 8.21 1.45 7.62
CA ALA A 123 8.24 2.82 7.11
C ALA A 123 9.49 3.62 7.54
N GLY A 124 10.41 3.01 8.29
CA GLY A 124 11.67 3.62 8.73
C GLY A 124 11.67 4.04 10.20
N ILE A 125 12.86 4.28 10.72
CA ILE A 125 13.10 4.72 12.11
C ILE A 125 14.14 5.84 12.11
N ILE A 126 13.76 7.00 12.61
CA ILE A 126 14.67 8.13 12.81
C ILE A 126 14.92 8.28 14.30
N PHE A 127 16.17 8.05 14.72
CA PHE A 127 16.67 8.46 16.02
C PHE A 127 17.18 9.90 15.89
N GLY A 128 16.42 10.86 16.42
CA GLY A 128 16.77 12.28 16.37
C GLY A 128 18.01 12.61 17.21
N PRO A 129 18.52 13.85 17.14
CA PRO A 129 19.74 14.27 17.83
C PRO A 129 19.72 14.08 19.36
N ASP A 130 18.54 14.13 19.99
CA ASP A 130 18.37 13.96 21.44
C ASP A 130 18.02 12.50 21.83
N ALA A 131 18.07 11.58 20.88
CA ALA A 131 17.79 10.17 21.13
C ALA A 131 18.83 9.55 22.07
N THR A 132 18.36 8.95 23.17
CA THR A 132 19.22 8.23 24.13
C THR A 132 18.58 6.92 24.57
N LEU A 133 19.41 5.96 24.97
CA LEU A 133 18.97 4.65 25.44
C LEU A 133 19.23 4.49 26.94
N ASN A 134 18.25 3.94 27.65
CA ASN A 134 18.38 3.44 29.02
C ASN A 134 17.76 2.04 29.07
N LEU A 135 18.42 1.10 28.40
CA LEU A 135 17.94 -0.26 28.23
C LEU A 135 18.80 -1.24 29.05
N PRO A 136 18.17 -2.21 29.73
CA PRO A 136 18.86 -3.20 30.54
C PRO A 136 19.56 -4.30 29.74
N ALA A 137 19.19 -4.48 28.47
CA ALA A 137 19.75 -5.49 27.55
C ALA A 137 19.89 -4.91 26.13
N SER A 138 19.86 -5.75 25.10
CA SER A 138 20.20 -5.37 23.72
C SER A 138 19.05 -4.62 23.01
N LEU A 139 19.40 -3.86 21.97
CA LEU A 139 18.44 -3.21 21.07
C LEU A 139 18.61 -3.74 19.64
N THR A 140 17.51 -4.19 19.03
CA THR A 140 17.43 -4.43 17.60
C THR A 140 16.38 -3.49 17.00
N ALA A 141 16.80 -2.56 16.14
CA ALA A 141 15.89 -1.71 15.37
C ALA A 141 15.89 -2.17 13.92
N THR A 142 14.71 -2.38 13.33
CA THR A 142 14.61 -2.95 11.99
C THR A 142 13.45 -2.38 11.17
N THR A 143 13.65 -2.29 9.86
CA THR A 143 12.62 -1.97 8.87
C THR A 143 12.11 -3.19 8.11
N ALA A 144 12.32 -4.39 8.67
CA ALA A 144 11.72 -5.63 8.19
C ALA A 144 10.19 -5.54 8.16
N ASN A 145 9.57 -6.32 7.28
CA ASN A 145 8.11 -6.46 7.20
C ASN A 145 7.61 -7.44 8.26
N HIS A 146 8.40 -8.44 8.61
CA HIS A 146 8.11 -9.37 9.71
C HIS A 146 9.36 -9.97 10.35
N ILE A 147 9.19 -10.44 11.58
CA ILE A 147 10.18 -11.20 12.36
C ILE A 147 9.70 -12.64 12.45
N GLU A 148 10.53 -13.60 12.04
CA GLU A 148 10.19 -15.02 12.03
C GLU A 148 10.57 -15.71 13.34
N PHE A 149 9.70 -16.62 13.79
CA PHE A 149 9.91 -17.53 14.91
C PHE A 149 9.71 -18.96 14.43
N ASN A 150 10.16 -19.94 15.21
CA ASN A 150 9.99 -21.36 14.88
C ASN A 150 8.53 -21.77 14.56
N HIS A 151 7.53 -21.11 15.17
CA HIS A 151 6.12 -21.46 15.07
C HIS A 151 5.22 -20.26 14.76
N GLY A 152 5.71 -19.31 13.95
CA GLY A 152 4.92 -18.18 13.49
C GLY A 152 5.77 -16.98 13.11
N ARG A 153 5.10 -15.88 12.78
CA ARG A 153 5.75 -14.62 12.41
C ARG A 153 5.08 -13.45 13.12
N PHE A 154 5.88 -12.47 13.51
CA PHE A 154 5.42 -11.18 14.01
C PHE A 154 5.51 -10.15 12.88
N ASN A 155 4.39 -9.90 12.19
CA ASN A 155 4.35 -8.93 11.10
C ASN A 155 4.21 -7.51 11.63
N ALA A 156 4.74 -6.55 10.86
CA ALA A 156 4.65 -5.13 11.17
C ALA A 156 3.21 -4.57 11.09
N THR A 157 2.33 -5.22 10.32
CA THR A 157 0.91 -4.84 10.15
C THR A 157 0.00 -6.07 10.35
N GLY A 158 -1.30 -5.85 10.58
CA GLY A 158 -2.30 -6.94 10.74
C GLY A 158 -2.42 -7.53 12.15
N ILE A 159 -3.40 -8.42 12.35
CA ILE A 159 -3.73 -9.05 13.64
C ILE A 159 -2.94 -10.36 13.81
N HIS A 160 -2.49 -10.66 15.02
CA HIS A 160 -1.62 -11.81 15.29
C HIS A 160 -2.09 -12.68 16.45
N SER A 161 -1.79 -13.97 16.33
CA SER A 161 -1.86 -14.93 17.43
C SER A 161 -0.54 -14.92 18.21
N TYR A 162 -0.38 -13.98 19.15
CA TYR A 162 0.86 -13.79 19.93
C TYR A 162 1.28 -15.01 20.75
N GLY A 163 0.32 -15.85 21.14
CA GLY A 163 0.56 -17.03 21.98
C GLY A 163 1.59 -18.02 21.43
N THR A 164 1.72 -18.15 20.10
CA THR A 164 2.63 -19.13 19.46
C THR A 164 4.04 -18.58 19.19
N LEU A 165 4.27 -17.28 19.40
CA LEU A 165 5.53 -16.60 19.10
C LEU A 165 6.50 -16.72 20.27
N ILE A 166 6.94 -17.95 20.54
CA ILE A 166 7.80 -18.34 21.66
C ILE A 166 9.28 -18.35 21.24
N GLY A 167 10.17 -17.93 22.15
CA GLY A 167 11.62 -18.05 21.98
C GLY A 167 12.27 -16.87 21.25
N ASN A 168 13.43 -17.11 20.64
CA ASN A 168 14.19 -16.10 19.90
C ASN A 168 13.67 -15.91 18.47
N PRO A 169 13.81 -14.71 17.89
CA PRO A 169 13.76 -14.52 16.44
C PRO A 169 14.73 -15.46 15.72
N THR A 170 14.28 -15.99 14.60
CA THR A 170 15.03 -16.91 13.73
C THR A 170 15.43 -16.26 12.42
N ALA A 171 14.61 -15.33 11.91
CA ALA A 171 14.93 -14.54 10.75
C ALA A 171 14.22 -13.18 10.75
N PHE A 172 14.73 -12.27 9.92
CA PHE A 172 14.10 -10.99 9.58
C PHE A 172 13.89 -10.95 8.07
N ALA A 173 12.67 -10.66 7.64
CA ALA A 173 12.30 -10.64 6.22
C ALA A 173 11.96 -9.23 5.75
N PHE A 174 12.55 -8.85 4.61
CA PHE A 174 12.49 -7.49 4.07
C PHE A 174 11.80 -7.47 2.71
N GLY A 175 10.81 -6.59 2.56
CA GLY A 175 10.25 -6.11 1.28
C GLY A 175 10.67 -4.67 1.02
N PRO A 176 9.83 -3.82 0.40
CA PRO A 176 10.05 -2.37 0.37
C PRO A 176 10.19 -1.85 1.79
N SER A 177 11.39 -1.37 2.12
CA SER A 177 11.76 -1.07 3.50
C SER A 177 12.35 0.33 3.61
N GLY A 178 11.93 1.04 4.64
CA GLY A 178 12.35 2.40 4.90
C GLY A 178 13.76 2.47 5.47
N THR A 179 14.20 3.70 5.71
CA THR A 179 15.53 4.01 6.21
C THR A 179 15.58 4.00 7.74
N ILE A 180 16.68 3.51 8.31
CA ILE A 180 17.07 3.85 9.68
C ILE A 180 18.04 5.03 9.62
N HIS A 181 17.67 6.16 10.21
CA HIS A 181 18.55 7.32 10.34
C HIS A 181 18.88 7.56 11.80
N ASN A 182 20.13 7.33 12.19
CA ASN A 182 20.62 7.69 13.52
C ASN A 182 21.33 9.05 13.53
N GLN A 183 20.77 10.01 14.25
CA GLN A 183 21.34 11.33 14.54
C GLN A 183 21.76 11.48 16.01
N GLY A 184 21.28 10.62 16.92
CA GLY A 184 21.51 10.72 18.36
C GLY A 184 22.67 9.87 18.89
N ASP A 185 22.80 9.82 20.22
CA ASP A 185 23.81 9.02 20.94
C ASP A 185 23.19 7.75 21.52
N LEU A 186 23.26 6.67 20.75
CA LEU A 186 22.72 5.37 21.14
C LEU A 186 23.80 4.58 21.88
N THR A 187 23.86 4.77 23.20
CA THR A 187 24.81 4.10 24.08
C THR A 187 24.13 3.03 24.94
N LEU A 188 24.68 1.82 24.90
CA LEU A 188 24.30 0.65 25.70
C LEU A 188 25.43 0.29 26.68
N LEU A 189 25.09 -0.48 27.73
CA LEU A 189 26.07 -0.93 28.73
C LEU A 189 26.96 -2.06 28.19
N PRO A 190 28.15 -2.28 28.78
CA PRO A 190 28.98 -3.43 28.44
C PRO A 190 28.23 -4.77 28.58
N GLY A 191 28.44 -5.67 27.64
CA GLY A 191 27.76 -6.96 27.48
C GLY A 191 26.50 -6.94 26.60
N GLN A 192 26.08 -5.77 26.10
CA GLN A 192 24.86 -5.60 25.30
C GLN A 192 25.18 -5.42 23.80
N SER A 193 24.23 -5.81 22.94
CA SER A 193 24.34 -5.65 21.48
C SER A 193 23.42 -4.56 20.95
N LEU A 194 23.85 -3.85 19.91
CA LEU A 194 23.06 -2.89 19.15
C LEU A 194 23.02 -3.29 17.68
N THR A 195 21.83 -3.61 17.18
CA THR A 195 21.62 -4.10 15.81
C THR A 195 20.67 -3.18 15.06
N LEU A 196 21.10 -2.67 13.89
CA LEU A 196 20.29 -1.86 12.97
C LEU A 196 20.17 -2.61 11.62
N LEU A 197 18.96 -3.03 11.25
CA LEU A 197 18.70 -3.80 10.02
C LEU A 197 17.68 -3.07 9.14
N ALA A 198 18.08 -2.55 7.98
CA ALA A 198 17.17 -1.80 7.13
C ALA A 198 17.53 -1.81 5.66
N GLY A 199 16.61 -1.37 4.79
CA GLY A 199 16.90 -1.10 3.38
C GLY A 199 18.04 -0.09 3.19
N THR A 200 18.09 0.92 4.06
CA THR A 200 19.20 1.89 4.12
C THR A 200 19.46 2.29 5.56
N VAL A 201 20.74 2.45 5.95
CA VAL A 201 21.11 2.93 7.29
C VAL A 201 22.01 4.16 7.20
N ILE A 202 21.46 5.31 7.57
CA ILE A 202 22.18 6.58 7.64
C ILE A 202 22.66 6.80 9.08
N LYS A 203 23.98 6.84 9.30
CA LYS A 203 24.58 7.09 10.62
C LYS A 203 25.28 8.44 10.65
N THR A 204 24.63 9.42 11.26
CA THR A 204 25.19 10.75 11.56
C THR A 204 25.49 10.96 13.06
N GLY A 205 24.90 10.15 13.95
CA GLY A 205 25.14 10.15 15.40
C GLY A 205 26.07 9.02 15.87
N THR A 206 26.25 8.90 17.19
CA THR A 206 27.13 7.90 17.83
C THR A 206 26.38 6.61 18.18
N LEU A 207 27.09 5.50 18.09
CA LEU A 207 26.62 4.16 18.47
C LEU A 207 27.69 3.54 19.38
N THR A 208 27.32 3.15 20.59
CA THR A 208 28.24 2.56 21.58
C THR A 208 27.60 1.32 22.19
N ALA A 209 28.19 0.14 21.94
CA ALA A 209 27.80 -1.15 22.53
C ALA A 209 28.98 -2.12 22.40
N ASP A 210 28.95 -3.26 23.08
CA ASP A 210 30.02 -4.29 22.95
C ASP A 210 29.99 -4.95 21.57
N ASN A 211 28.81 -5.11 20.99
CA ASN A 211 28.62 -5.62 19.63
C ASN A 211 27.68 -4.70 18.87
N ILE A 212 28.16 -4.11 17.77
CA ILE A 212 27.36 -3.24 16.90
C ILE A 212 27.23 -3.93 15.54
N GLN A 213 26.00 -4.23 15.13
CA GLN A 213 25.69 -4.78 13.81
C GLN A 213 24.85 -3.78 13.02
N ILE A 214 25.32 -3.43 11.82
CA ILE A 214 24.59 -2.58 10.89
C ILE A 214 24.55 -3.32 9.57
N GLN A 215 23.35 -3.61 9.08
CA GLN A 215 23.15 -4.28 7.81
C GLN A 215 22.19 -3.48 6.95
N GLU A 216 22.68 -3.09 5.78
CA GLU A 216 21.84 -2.60 4.67
C GLU A 216 21.43 -3.80 3.82
N ILE A 217 20.17 -3.83 3.42
CA ILE A 217 19.51 -5.03 2.92
C ILE A 217 18.80 -4.67 1.62
N SER A 218 19.11 -5.40 0.54
CA SER A 218 18.40 -5.20 -0.74
C SER A 218 17.02 -5.86 -0.69
N GLU A 219 16.06 -5.32 -1.45
CA GLU A 219 14.69 -5.84 -1.46
C GLU A 219 14.63 -7.36 -1.76
N GLY A 220 13.80 -8.10 -1.01
CA GLY A 220 13.59 -9.54 -1.21
C GLY A 220 14.54 -10.47 -0.45
N GLN A 221 15.41 -9.95 0.43
CA GLN A 221 16.33 -10.75 1.24
C GLN A 221 15.74 -11.18 2.60
N ILE A 222 16.07 -12.41 3.02
CA ILE A 222 15.80 -12.93 4.37
C ILE A 222 17.14 -13.07 5.09
N ILE A 223 17.28 -12.41 6.24
CA ILE A 223 18.45 -12.61 7.11
C ILE A 223 18.12 -13.70 8.12
N GLN A 224 18.83 -14.83 8.03
CA GLN A 224 18.78 -15.85 9.06
C GLN A 224 19.71 -15.51 10.23
N VAL A 225 19.20 -15.65 11.45
CA VAL A 225 19.95 -15.42 12.69
C VAL A 225 20.59 -16.73 13.13
N SER A 226 21.90 -16.87 12.96
CA SER A 226 22.64 -18.00 13.52
C SER A 226 22.86 -17.82 15.04
N GLN A 227 22.73 -18.90 15.81
CA GLN A 227 22.91 -18.87 17.27
C GLN A 227 24.33 -18.45 17.67
N ALA A 228 24.45 -17.70 18.77
CA ALA A 228 25.74 -17.29 19.34
C ALA A 228 26.63 -18.52 19.61
N GLY A 229 27.78 -18.61 18.92
CA GLY A 229 28.75 -19.71 19.04
C GLY A 229 28.74 -20.72 17.88
N SER A 230 27.87 -20.58 16.88
CA SER A 230 27.94 -21.38 15.64
C SER A 230 28.96 -20.79 14.66
N LEU A 231 29.92 -21.60 14.20
CA LEU A 231 30.92 -21.24 13.18
C LEU A 231 30.39 -21.34 11.73
N LEU A 232 29.15 -21.81 11.56
CA LEU A 232 28.55 -22.03 10.25
C LEU A 232 27.22 -21.25 10.17
N SER A 233 27.17 -20.29 9.25
CA SER A 233 25.96 -19.67 8.73
C SER A 233 25.82 -20.07 7.27
N LEU A 234 24.68 -20.64 6.88
CA LEU A 234 24.37 -20.91 5.48
C LEU A 234 23.58 -19.72 4.94
N GLU A 235 24.22 -18.91 4.10
CA GLU A 235 23.58 -17.82 3.39
C GLU A 235 23.02 -18.39 2.07
N LEU A 236 21.70 -18.46 1.95
CA LEU A 236 21.03 -18.90 0.73
C LEU A 236 20.49 -17.68 0.00
N SER A 237 21.08 -17.37 -1.15
CA SER A 237 20.48 -16.47 -2.14
C SER A 237 19.25 -17.14 -2.74
N GLY A 238 18.20 -16.35 -3.01
CA GLY A 238 16.86 -16.82 -3.40
C GLY A 238 16.78 -17.70 -4.65
N GLU A 239 17.87 -17.87 -5.39
CA GLU A 239 17.93 -18.79 -6.54
C GLU A 239 18.01 -20.28 -6.14
N ALA A 240 18.42 -20.61 -4.90
CA ALA A 240 18.65 -22.00 -4.48
C ALA A 240 17.38 -22.81 -4.17
N PHE A 241 16.19 -22.20 -4.20
CA PHE A 241 14.90 -22.86 -3.91
C PHE A 241 14.10 -23.26 -5.16
N GLN A 242 14.66 -23.09 -6.36
CA GLN A 242 14.00 -23.41 -7.64
C GLN A 242 14.00 -24.91 -8.01
N ASP A 243 14.70 -25.76 -7.25
CA ASP A 243 14.69 -27.22 -7.47
C ASP A 243 14.01 -27.94 -6.30
N ASN A 244 12.97 -28.71 -6.61
CA ASN A 244 12.04 -29.33 -5.67
C ASN A 244 12.64 -30.56 -4.94
N SER A 245 13.96 -30.58 -4.72
CA SER A 245 14.71 -31.73 -4.21
C SER A 245 15.00 -31.70 -2.70
N VAL A 246 14.60 -30.65 -1.96
CA VAL A 246 14.82 -30.56 -0.50
C VAL A 246 13.52 -30.82 0.28
N ASN A 247 12.92 -31.98 0.07
CA ASN A 247 11.76 -32.45 0.83
C ASN A 247 12.15 -33.37 2.01
N GLY A 248 13.22 -33.02 2.74
CA GLY A 248 13.74 -33.85 3.83
C GLY A 248 14.34 -33.03 4.97
N SER A 249 13.90 -33.32 6.19
CA SER A 249 14.41 -32.86 7.49
C SER A 249 15.84 -32.28 7.46
N LEU A 250 15.98 -31.04 7.92
CA LEU A 250 17.24 -30.27 8.08
C LEU A 250 18.26 -30.90 9.07
N THR A 251 18.09 -32.16 9.45
CA THR A 251 19.04 -32.93 10.26
C THR A 251 20.26 -33.43 9.48
N MET A 252 20.46 -32.99 8.23
CA MET A 252 21.50 -33.51 7.33
C MET A 252 22.42 -32.42 6.72
N LEU A 253 22.61 -31.28 7.38
CA LEU A 253 23.61 -30.27 6.95
C LEU A 253 25.00 -30.87 6.62
N PRO A 254 25.52 -31.89 7.35
CA PRO A 254 26.79 -32.54 6.98
C PRO A 254 26.75 -33.30 5.64
N ASN A 255 25.59 -33.81 5.20
CA ASN A 255 25.46 -34.59 3.95
C ASN A 255 25.29 -33.69 2.71
N LEU A 256 24.73 -32.49 2.89
CA LEU A 256 24.64 -31.47 1.84
C LEU A 256 26.01 -30.86 1.49
N LEU A 257 26.93 -30.81 2.45
CA LEU A 257 28.30 -30.32 2.24
C LEU A 257 29.26 -31.36 1.64
N THR A 258 28.84 -32.63 1.49
CA THR A 258 29.71 -33.74 1.07
C THR A 258 29.22 -34.47 -0.19
N SER A 259 28.06 -34.12 -0.75
CA SER A 259 27.51 -34.76 -1.95
C SER A 259 27.89 -34.03 -3.24
N GLY A 260 29.20 -33.97 -3.51
CA GLY A 260 29.76 -33.54 -4.78
C GLY A 260 31.22 -33.99 -4.87
N ARG A 261 31.50 -34.95 -5.75
CA ARG A 261 32.78 -35.67 -5.88
C ARG A 261 34.04 -34.80 -5.68
N ALA A 262 34.76 -35.01 -4.57
CA ALA A 262 36.21 -34.77 -4.45
C ALA A 262 36.78 -35.71 -3.36
N GLU A 263 37.93 -36.32 -3.65
CA GLU A 263 38.59 -37.31 -2.79
C GLU A 263 39.14 -36.68 -1.49
N HIS A 264 39.30 -37.54 -0.48
CA HIS A 264 39.55 -37.26 0.94
C HIS A 264 40.53 -36.12 1.27
N ALA A 265 40.17 -35.29 2.26
CA ALA A 265 41.11 -34.55 3.09
C ALA A 265 41.01 -35.07 4.53
N GLY A 266 42.10 -35.67 5.03
CA GLY A 266 42.09 -36.47 6.27
C GLY A 266 42.17 -35.68 7.57
N GLN A 267 42.74 -34.46 7.56
CA GLN A 267 42.80 -33.61 8.75
C GLN A 267 43.23 -32.17 8.43
N ILE A 268 42.74 -31.22 9.23
CA ILE A 268 43.21 -29.85 9.31
C ILE A 268 44.06 -29.72 10.57
N ILE A 269 45.32 -29.31 10.43
CA ILE A 269 46.22 -29.06 11.55
C ILE A 269 46.79 -27.65 11.45
N THR A 270 46.85 -26.98 12.60
CA THR A 270 47.54 -25.70 12.77
C THR A 270 48.96 -25.97 13.24
N ASN A 271 49.96 -25.47 12.53
CA ASN A 271 51.34 -25.56 12.98
C ASN A 271 51.62 -24.54 14.10
N THR A 272 52.80 -24.65 14.72
CA THR A 272 53.24 -23.77 15.83
C THR A 272 53.41 -22.30 15.44
N ASP A 273 53.37 -21.98 14.15
CA ASP A 273 53.45 -20.62 13.60
C ASP A 273 52.08 -20.07 13.17
N GLY A 274 50.99 -20.79 13.49
CA GLY A 274 49.62 -20.33 13.24
C GLY A 274 49.12 -20.50 11.80
N GLN A 275 49.82 -21.28 10.97
CA GLN A 275 49.36 -21.60 9.61
C GLN A 275 48.49 -22.85 9.60
N ILE A 276 47.41 -22.81 8.83
CA ILE A 276 46.49 -23.94 8.61
C ILE A 276 47.04 -24.80 7.47
N LEU A 277 47.30 -26.09 7.74
CA LEU A 277 47.74 -27.07 6.76
C LEU A 277 46.70 -28.17 6.59
N LEU A 278 46.48 -28.58 5.33
CA LEU A 278 45.67 -29.73 4.95
C LEU A 278 46.60 -30.92 4.75
N THR A 279 46.44 -32.01 5.51
CA THR A 279 47.20 -33.23 5.26
C THR A 279 46.56 -33.99 4.09
N ASP A 280 47.39 -34.28 3.07
CA ASP A 280 47.09 -35.03 1.84
C ASP A 280 46.41 -34.26 0.69
N SER A 281 46.90 -33.06 0.34
CA SER A 281 46.62 -32.47 -0.99
C SER A 281 47.90 -32.29 -1.80
N SER A 282 47.91 -32.83 -3.02
CA SER A 282 49.05 -32.81 -3.95
C SER A 282 49.11 -31.51 -4.78
N LEU A 283 49.02 -30.35 -4.12
CA LEU A 283 49.21 -29.04 -4.74
C LEU A 283 50.27 -28.24 -3.96
N PRO A 284 51.24 -27.58 -4.63
CA PRO A 284 52.38 -26.97 -3.96
C PRO A 284 51.98 -25.68 -3.22
N THR A 285 52.42 -25.57 -1.97
CA THR A 285 52.35 -24.37 -1.12
C THR A 285 53.45 -23.33 -1.41
N ALA A 286 53.12 -22.07 -1.05
CA ALA A 286 53.97 -20.91 -0.69
C ALA A 286 54.37 -19.94 -1.83
N LEU A 287 54.28 -18.61 -1.67
CA LEU A 287 55.05 -17.73 -0.74
C LEU A 287 54.33 -16.33 -0.54
N PRO A 288 54.85 -15.34 0.24
CA PRO A 288 54.42 -15.06 1.62
C PRO A 288 54.05 -13.58 1.91
N GLY A 289 53.42 -13.34 3.06
CA GLY A 289 53.58 -12.10 3.84
C GLY A 289 52.69 -10.92 3.46
N HIS A 290 51.56 -10.77 4.16
CA HIS A 290 51.24 -9.60 4.98
C HIS A 290 50.17 -10.02 5.99
N ALA A 291 50.53 -10.01 7.27
CA ALA A 291 49.58 -10.15 8.36
C ALA A 291 48.63 -8.96 8.35
N LEU A 292 47.32 -9.20 8.41
CA LEU A 292 46.33 -8.16 8.68
C LEU A 292 45.56 -8.48 9.95
N ASN A 293 45.72 -7.57 10.91
CA ASN A 293 44.96 -7.39 12.13
C ASN A 293 43.45 -7.21 11.80
N PRO A 294 42.53 -7.69 12.66
CA PRO A 294 41.10 -7.58 12.41
C PRO A 294 40.58 -6.21 12.86
N THR A 295 40.66 -5.21 12.00
CA THR A 295 39.97 -3.91 12.17
C THR A 295 39.69 -3.28 10.82
N ASN A 296 38.41 -3.01 10.56
CA ASN A 296 37.83 -2.17 9.51
C ASN A 296 38.10 -2.55 8.04
N LEU A 297 37.04 -2.90 7.31
CA LEU A 297 36.99 -2.85 5.85
C LEU A 297 35.62 -2.35 5.38
N PHE A 298 35.58 -1.06 5.01
CA PHE A 298 34.60 -0.51 4.08
C PHE A 298 34.92 -1.03 2.68
N ALA A 299 33.87 -1.40 1.92
CA ALA A 299 33.97 -1.67 0.49
C ALA A 299 33.89 -0.36 -0.30
N HIS A 300 34.80 -0.15 -1.24
CA HIS A 300 34.75 0.95 -2.21
C HIS A 300 34.54 0.37 -3.62
N HIS A 301 33.63 1.01 -4.36
CA HIS A 301 33.22 0.76 -5.74
C HIS A 301 34.29 1.27 -6.74
N PRO A 302 34.44 0.68 -7.94
CA PRO A 302 35.34 1.20 -8.96
C PRO A 302 34.58 2.05 -9.99
N SER A 303 35.00 3.30 -10.16
CA SER A 303 35.41 3.90 -11.44
C SER A 303 35.55 5.41 -11.31
N GLU A 304 36.73 5.95 -11.57
CA GLU A 304 36.83 7.18 -12.35
C GLU A 304 38.24 7.34 -12.93
N SER A 305 38.27 7.61 -14.24
CA SER A 305 39.45 7.90 -15.03
C SER A 305 40.01 9.28 -14.70
N SER A 306 41.33 9.32 -14.58
CA SER A 306 42.16 10.50 -14.34
C SER A 306 41.98 11.66 -15.34
N SER A 307 41.94 12.89 -14.82
CA SER A 307 42.61 14.04 -15.43
C SER A 307 43.22 14.94 -14.37
N LEU A 308 44.54 15.15 -14.49
CA LEU A 308 45.38 15.98 -13.63
C LEU A 308 45.06 17.48 -13.77
N SER A 309 45.05 18.20 -12.64
CA SER A 309 45.46 19.62 -12.62
C SER A 309 46.12 19.97 -11.29
N ALA A 310 47.29 20.59 -11.38
CA ALA A 310 48.20 20.89 -10.29
C ALA A 310 47.79 22.11 -9.45
N ASN A 311 48.13 22.02 -8.16
CA ASN A 311 48.12 23.09 -7.15
C ASN A 311 49.11 24.22 -7.47
N LEU A 312 48.64 25.47 -7.32
CA LEU A 312 49.30 26.63 -6.69
C LEU A 312 48.12 27.53 -6.27
N GLY A 313 47.95 28.08 -5.07
CA GLY A 313 48.89 28.57 -4.08
C GLY A 313 48.48 30.00 -3.71
N ASP A 314 47.88 30.14 -2.53
CA ASP A 314 47.97 31.28 -1.59
C ASP A 314 47.25 32.63 -1.80
N SER A 315 46.78 33.14 -0.66
CA SER A 315 46.54 34.54 -0.24
C SER A 315 45.30 35.33 -0.68
N SER A 316 44.44 35.64 0.30
CA SER A 316 43.56 36.82 0.43
C SER A 316 44.40 38.13 0.55
N PRO A 317 43.86 39.38 0.63
CA PRO A 317 42.47 39.84 0.81
C PRO A 317 42.07 41.15 0.06
N HIS A 318 40.89 41.69 0.43
CA HIS A 318 40.37 43.08 0.30
C HIS A 318 39.39 43.44 -0.82
N GLY A 319 38.32 44.16 -0.44
CA GLY A 319 37.72 45.20 -1.27
C GLY A 319 36.20 45.36 -1.14
N ASP A 320 35.78 46.30 -0.30
CA ASP A 320 34.42 46.80 -0.07
C ASP A 320 33.70 47.35 -1.32
N ILE A 321 32.47 47.86 -1.08
CA ILE A 321 31.79 49.00 -1.75
C ILE A 321 30.69 48.60 -2.79
N TYR A 322 29.43 49.08 -2.83
CA TYR A 322 28.64 50.14 -2.18
C TYR A 322 27.15 49.69 -2.15
N ASN A 323 26.43 49.99 -1.06
CA ASN A 323 24.97 50.07 -1.02
C ASN A 323 24.61 51.57 -0.91
N ARG A 324 23.56 52.04 -1.62
CA ARG A 324 23.06 53.43 -1.48
C ARG A 324 21.54 53.43 -1.34
N GLU A 325 21.10 54.15 -0.32
CA GLU A 325 19.73 54.42 0.13
C GLU A 325 18.96 55.38 -0.79
N ALA A 326 17.65 55.11 -0.96
CA ALA A 326 16.42 55.94 -0.80
C ALA A 326 16.36 57.43 -1.34
N PRO A 327 15.24 58.20 -1.24
CA PRO A 327 13.86 57.91 -0.78
C PRO A 327 12.67 58.58 -1.56
N SER A 328 11.44 58.18 -1.17
CA SER A 328 10.19 58.96 -0.96
C SER A 328 9.50 59.79 -2.07
N HIS A 329 8.16 59.63 -2.19
CA HIS A 329 7.20 60.73 -1.98
C HIS A 329 5.75 60.23 -1.74
N GLN A 330 5.07 60.91 -0.82
CA GLN A 330 3.70 60.75 -0.33
C GLN A 330 2.63 61.36 -1.25
N SER A 331 1.40 60.85 -1.20
CA SER A 331 0.22 61.72 -0.97
C SER A 331 -1.03 60.95 -0.57
N THR A 332 -1.68 61.48 0.46
CA THR A 332 -2.96 61.10 1.04
C THR A 332 -4.08 61.99 0.47
N THR A 333 -5.31 61.48 0.33
CA THR A 333 -6.54 62.26 0.51
C THR A 333 -7.72 61.35 0.85
N THR A 334 -8.62 61.88 1.68
CA THR A 334 -9.74 61.24 2.37
C THR A 334 -11.09 61.61 1.74
N GLY A 335 -12.08 60.72 1.79
CA GLY A 335 -13.49 60.98 1.42
C GLY A 335 -14.41 59.83 1.84
N LYS A 336 -15.55 60.15 2.49
CA LYS A 336 -16.44 59.29 3.30
C LYS A 336 -17.65 58.70 2.50
N PRO A 337 -18.56 57.88 3.11
CA PRO A 337 -19.07 56.62 2.54
C PRO A 337 -20.45 56.68 1.86
N GLY A 338 -20.75 55.69 1.01
CA GLY A 338 -22.08 55.39 0.47
C GLY A 338 -22.27 53.87 0.31
N GLU A 339 -23.45 53.38 0.68
CA GLU A 339 -23.82 51.97 0.88
C GLU A 339 -24.10 51.15 -0.41
N ASN A 340 -23.84 49.85 -0.29
CA ASN A 340 -24.54 48.68 -0.85
C ASN A 340 -24.73 48.51 -2.37
N HIS A 341 -23.99 47.55 -2.94
CA HIS A 341 -24.53 46.26 -3.40
C HIS A 341 -23.37 45.28 -3.68
N ARG A 342 -23.21 44.27 -2.81
CA ARG A 342 -22.17 43.25 -2.94
C ARG A 342 -22.73 42.07 -3.75
N ALA A 343 -22.35 41.99 -5.02
CA ALA A 343 -22.42 40.76 -5.79
C ALA A 343 -21.52 39.68 -5.12
N PRO A 344 -21.85 38.38 -5.18
CA PRO A 344 -21.03 37.36 -4.57
C PRO A 344 -19.67 37.35 -5.26
N SER A 345 -18.62 37.51 -4.46
CA SER A 345 -17.23 37.37 -4.89
C SER A 345 -17.06 35.99 -5.52
N GLN A 346 -16.73 35.98 -6.82
CA GLN A 346 -16.12 34.82 -7.47
C GLN A 346 -14.95 34.35 -6.60
N SER A 347 -15.06 33.11 -6.13
CA SER A 347 -13.95 32.35 -5.58
C SER A 347 -12.79 32.45 -6.57
N ARG A 348 -11.65 33.00 -6.14
CA ARG A 348 -10.40 32.88 -6.87
C ARG A 348 -10.07 31.39 -6.95
N ILE A 349 -10.32 30.79 -8.10
CA ILE A 349 -9.81 29.46 -8.45
C ILE A 349 -8.30 29.53 -8.30
N ALA A 350 -7.74 28.70 -7.41
CA ALA A 350 -6.31 28.48 -7.38
C ALA A 350 -5.92 27.85 -8.73
N THR A 351 -5.32 28.62 -9.63
CA THR A 351 -4.71 28.08 -10.84
C THR A 351 -3.51 27.24 -10.40
N HIS A 352 -3.70 25.93 -10.30
CA HIS A 352 -2.58 25.02 -10.13
C HIS A 352 -1.70 25.09 -11.37
N HIS A 353 -0.39 25.25 -11.16
CA HIS A 353 0.60 25.33 -12.22
C HIS A 353 0.93 23.92 -12.69
N PHE A 354 0.36 23.51 -13.82
CA PHE A 354 0.85 22.37 -14.59
C PHE A 354 1.55 22.85 -15.85
N HIS A 355 2.55 22.11 -16.30
CA HIS A 355 3.18 22.34 -17.59
C HIS A 355 2.58 21.39 -18.61
N ARG A 356 1.98 21.94 -19.67
CA ARG A 356 1.38 21.17 -20.76
C ARG A 356 2.31 21.14 -21.95
N THR A 357 2.64 19.93 -22.39
CA THR A 357 3.46 19.69 -23.58
C THR A 357 2.68 18.81 -24.55
N VAL A 358 2.54 19.27 -25.80
CA VAL A 358 2.06 18.40 -26.89
C VAL A 358 3.26 17.63 -27.41
N LEU A 359 3.13 16.30 -27.45
CA LEU A 359 4.21 15.41 -27.87
C LEU A 359 4.14 15.19 -29.38
N ASN A 360 5.21 15.56 -30.08
CA ASN A 360 5.39 15.12 -31.46
C ASN A 360 5.48 13.57 -31.53
N THR A 361 5.33 13.00 -32.72
CA THR A 361 5.29 11.54 -32.90
C THR A 361 6.50 10.80 -32.30
N ALA A 362 7.71 11.35 -32.40
CA ALA A 362 8.92 10.71 -31.89
C ALA A 362 8.95 10.70 -30.35
N ASN A 363 8.65 11.84 -29.72
CA ASN A 363 8.60 11.96 -28.26
C ASN A 363 7.44 11.17 -27.67
N ALA A 364 6.29 11.13 -28.34
CA ALA A 364 5.16 10.31 -27.95
C ALA A 364 5.48 8.82 -27.99
N SER A 365 6.16 8.35 -29.04
CA SER A 365 6.56 6.95 -29.16
C SER A 365 7.57 6.54 -28.08
N ALA A 366 8.55 7.42 -27.78
CA ALA A 366 9.51 7.17 -26.72
C ALA A 366 8.85 7.14 -25.33
N ALA A 367 7.96 8.10 -25.04
CA ALA A 367 7.23 8.14 -23.77
C ALA A 367 6.29 6.94 -23.60
N LEU A 368 5.67 6.48 -24.69
CA LEU A 368 4.83 5.29 -24.68
C LEU A 368 5.65 4.02 -24.40
N ALA A 369 6.78 3.84 -25.10
CA ALA A 369 7.66 2.70 -24.88
C ALA A 369 8.17 2.66 -23.43
N ASP A 370 8.64 3.80 -22.91
CA ASP A 370 9.09 3.94 -21.52
C ASP A 370 8.02 3.48 -20.51
N VAL A 371 6.78 3.97 -20.66
CA VAL A 371 5.73 3.63 -19.70
C VAL A 371 5.24 2.18 -19.87
N GLU A 372 5.06 1.67 -21.09
CA GLU A 372 4.59 0.30 -21.33
C GLU A 372 5.63 -0.76 -20.96
N ASP A 373 6.91 -0.53 -21.26
CA ASP A 373 8.00 -1.44 -20.90
C ASP A 373 8.15 -1.49 -19.37
N GLN A 374 8.12 -0.34 -18.69
CA GLN A 374 8.17 -0.30 -17.22
C GLN A 374 6.97 -1.04 -16.60
N ARG A 375 5.76 -0.80 -17.12
CA ARG A 375 4.54 -1.49 -16.64
C ARG A 375 4.65 -2.99 -16.82
N THR A 376 5.03 -3.44 -18.02
CA THR A 376 5.17 -4.86 -18.32
C THR A 376 6.21 -5.51 -17.42
N GLN A 377 7.36 -4.86 -17.23
CA GLN A 377 8.43 -5.36 -16.36
C GLN A 377 7.97 -5.48 -14.90
N ASP A 378 7.23 -4.50 -14.37
CA ASP A 378 6.67 -4.59 -13.02
C ASP A 378 5.87 -5.90 -12.86
N PHE A 379 4.96 -6.18 -13.80
CA PHE A 379 4.11 -7.38 -13.74
C PHE A 379 4.88 -8.67 -14.00
N SER A 380 5.84 -8.68 -14.93
CA SER A 380 6.72 -9.83 -15.15
C SER A 380 7.50 -10.20 -13.89
N ASN A 381 8.03 -9.20 -13.18
CA ASN A 381 8.72 -9.38 -11.90
C ASN A 381 7.77 -9.96 -10.84
N TYR A 382 6.56 -9.40 -10.72
CA TYR A 382 5.57 -9.83 -9.74
C TYR A 382 5.13 -11.29 -9.93
N PHE A 383 4.88 -11.69 -11.18
CA PHE A 383 4.48 -13.07 -11.51
C PHE A 383 5.65 -14.05 -11.63
N GLY A 384 6.90 -13.57 -11.53
CA GLY A 384 8.10 -14.41 -11.67
C GLY A 384 8.23 -15.07 -13.05
N ARG A 385 7.63 -14.48 -14.09
CA ARG A 385 7.67 -14.97 -15.47
C ARG A 385 7.65 -13.82 -16.45
N ASP A 386 8.28 -14.01 -17.60
CA ASP A 386 8.23 -13.04 -18.68
C ASP A 386 6.82 -12.99 -19.30
N LEU A 387 6.13 -11.88 -19.12
CA LEU A 387 4.85 -11.62 -19.76
C LEU A 387 5.14 -11.01 -21.15
N GLN A 388 4.91 -11.81 -22.18
CA GLN A 388 5.08 -11.41 -23.58
C GLN A 388 4.03 -10.34 -23.95
N ALA A 389 4.34 -9.06 -23.72
CA ALA A 389 3.51 -7.94 -24.10
C ALA A 389 3.69 -7.57 -25.58
N GLU A 390 2.60 -7.17 -26.24
CA GLU A 390 2.68 -6.57 -27.56
C GLU A 390 3.36 -5.20 -27.47
N GLN A 391 4.33 -4.96 -28.36
CA GLN A 391 5.02 -3.68 -28.46
C GLN A 391 4.12 -2.69 -29.20
N LEU A 392 3.48 -1.80 -28.43
CA LEU A 392 2.51 -0.85 -28.96
C LEU A 392 3.15 0.45 -29.44
N THR A 393 2.67 0.92 -30.59
CA THR A 393 3.00 2.20 -31.19
C THR A 393 1.83 3.17 -31.08
N LEU A 394 2.11 4.47 -31.22
CA LEU A 394 1.05 5.49 -31.22
C LEU A 394 -0.06 5.20 -32.27
N PRO A 395 0.24 4.83 -33.53
CA PRO A 395 -0.79 4.46 -34.49
C PRO A 395 -1.64 3.26 -34.07
N GLU A 396 -1.08 2.28 -33.36
CA GLU A 396 -1.83 1.10 -32.89
C GLU A 396 -2.81 1.46 -31.77
N ILE A 397 -2.41 2.31 -30.82
CA ILE A 397 -3.34 2.83 -29.80
C ILE A 397 -4.45 3.66 -30.45
N GLN A 398 -4.11 4.54 -31.38
CA GLN A 398 -5.10 5.35 -32.11
C GLN A 398 -6.06 4.47 -32.91
N HIS A 399 -5.54 3.42 -33.55
CA HIS A 399 -6.34 2.45 -34.29
C HIS A 399 -7.30 1.70 -33.36
N LEU A 400 -6.81 1.19 -32.23
CA LEU A 400 -7.61 0.54 -31.20
C LEU A 400 -8.78 1.44 -30.75
N LEU A 401 -8.48 2.67 -30.33
CA LEU A 401 -9.51 3.60 -29.84
C LEU A 401 -10.52 3.99 -30.94
N THR A 402 -10.05 4.13 -32.18
CA THR A 402 -10.93 4.39 -33.33
C THR A 402 -11.81 3.19 -33.66
N GLN A 403 -11.27 1.97 -33.58
CA GLN A 403 -12.01 0.74 -33.79
C GLN A 403 -13.10 0.59 -32.73
N ILE A 404 -12.76 0.73 -31.45
CA ILE A 404 -13.74 0.66 -30.35
C ILE A 404 -14.83 1.71 -30.52
N HIS A 405 -14.49 2.95 -30.90
CA HIS A 405 -15.50 3.96 -31.21
C HIS A 405 -16.42 3.54 -32.37
N GLY A 406 -15.86 2.95 -33.43
CA GLY A 406 -16.64 2.43 -34.56
C GLY A 406 -17.57 1.27 -34.19
N GLU A 407 -17.13 0.39 -33.29
CA GLU A 407 -17.87 -0.82 -32.88
C GLU A 407 -18.90 -0.57 -31.78
N THR A 408 -18.66 0.40 -30.90
CA THR A 408 -19.49 0.67 -29.71
C THR A 408 -20.24 2.01 -29.78
N GLY A 409 -19.76 2.95 -30.58
CA GLY A 409 -20.21 4.35 -30.56
C GLY A 409 -19.60 5.19 -29.43
N HIS A 410 -18.85 4.60 -28.49
CA HIS A 410 -18.27 5.31 -27.35
C HIS A 410 -16.87 5.83 -27.63
N GLN A 411 -16.62 7.09 -27.30
CA GLN A 411 -15.31 7.71 -27.36
C GLN A 411 -14.48 7.30 -26.15
N SER A 412 -13.26 6.82 -26.39
CA SER A 412 -12.36 6.32 -25.34
C SER A 412 -11.02 7.04 -25.36
N VAL A 413 -10.41 7.19 -24.19
CA VAL A 413 -9.07 7.75 -24.01
C VAL A 413 -8.24 6.86 -23.08
N VAL A 414 -6.93 6.81 -23.30
CA VAL A 414 -5.98 6.17 -22.38
C VAL A 414 -5.24 7.25 -21.61
N VAL A 415 -5.22 7.13 -20.29
CA VAL A 415 -4.50 8.02 -19.38
C VAL A 415 -3.48 7.23 -18.58
N TYR A 416 -2.20 7.50 -18.84
CA TYR A 416 -1.11 7.00 -18.01
C TYR A 416 -0.83 7.98 -16.88
N ILE A 417 -0.69 7.46 -15.67
CA ILE A 417 -0.34 8.25 -14.48
C ILE A 417 0.99 7.76 -13.94
N LYS A 418 2.03 8.60 -14.06
CA LYS A 418 3.36 8.35 -13.48
C LYS A 418 3.52 9.14 -12.20
N THR A 419 3.91 8.47 -11.13
CA THR A 419 4.05 9.08 -9.79
C THR A 419 5.36 9.84 -9.67
N PRO A 420 5.42 10.92 -8.87
CA PRO A 420 6.69 11.56 -8.53
C PRO A 420 7.65 10.54 -7.90
N LYS A 421 8.89 10.47 -8.40
CA LYS A 421 9.95 9.66 -7.78
C LYS A 421 10.81 10.50 -6.82
N LEU A 422 11.50 9.85 -5.88
CA LEU A 422 12.34 10.56 -4.93
C LEU A 422 13.59 11.09 -5.64
N ALA A 423 14.03 12.29 -5.23
CA ALA A 423 15.24 12.92 -5.78
C ALA A 423 16.55 12.20 -5.39
N ILE A 424 16.51 11.01 -4.79
CA ILE A 424 17.70 10.16 -4.60
C ILE A 424 17.80 9.06 -5.67
N ASP A 425 16.75 8.86 -6.47
CA ASP A 425 16.71 7.94 -7.61
C ASP A 425 17.44 8.51 -8.86
N ILE A 426 18.18 9.62 -8.71
CA ILE A 426 18.74 10.48 -9.78
C ILE A 426 19.75 9.76 -10.69
N ALA A 427 20.23 8.57 -10.32
CA ALA A 427 21.03 7.75 -11.23
C ALA A 427 20.25 7.28 -12.48
N GLN A 428 18.91 7.35 -12.50
CA GLN A 428 18.06 6.75 -13.55
C GLN A 428 17.17 7.72 -14.36
N GLN A 429 17.45 9.03 -14.38
CA GLN A 429 16.66 10.00 -15.20
C GLN A 429 15.14 10.02 -14.88
N THR A 430 14.73 9.69 -13.67
CA THR A 430 13.31 9.64 -13.28
C THR A 430 12.73 11.03 -12.95
N SER A 431 11.47 11.27 -13.32
CA SER A 431 10.76 12.52 -13.05
C SER A 431 10.39 12.66 -11.57
N THR A 432 10.65 13.84 -10.99
CA THR A 432 10.25 14.20 -9.62
C THR A 432 8.84 14.81 -9.57
N LYS A 433 8.10 14.77 -10.68
CA LYS A 433 6.76 15.34 -10.81
C LYS A 433 5.73 14.25 -11.07
N LEU A 434 4.47 14.58 -10.77
CA LEU A 434 3.33 13.76 -11.17
C LEU A 434 3.06 14.04 -12.65
N GLU A 435 3.01 13.01 -13.49
CA GLU A 435 2.82 13.14 -14.93
C GLU A 435 1.56 12.42 -15.39
N LEU A 436 0.80 13.07 -16.28
CA LEU A 436 -0.35 12.50 -16.97
C LEU A 436 -0.06 12.46 -18.47
N LEU A 437 0.04 11.27 -19.06
CA LEU A 437 0.15 11.09 -20.51
C LEU A 437 -1.21 10.68 -21.07
N ILE A 438 -1.73 11.46 -22.02
CA ILE A 438 -3.07 11.29 -22.57
C ILE A 438 -2.96 10.90 -24.05
N PHE A 439 -3.50 9.73 -24.38
CA PHE A 439 -3.57 9.19 -25.74
C PHE A 439 -5.03 9.09 -26.19
N LYS A 440 -5.35 9.80 -27.26
CA LYS A 440 -6.69 9.89 -27.87
C LYS A 440 -6.75 9.07 -29.17
N SER A 441 -7.95 8.86 -29.68
CA SER A 441 -8.18 8.24 -31.00
C SER A 441 -7.59 9.06 -32.15
N VAL A 442 -7.56 10.39 -32.03
CA VAL A 442 -7.03 11.33 -33.04
C VAL A 442 -6.21 12.44 -32.36
N GLY A 443 -5.17 12.89 -33.06
CA GLY A 443 -4.35 14.03 -32.65
C GLY A 443 -3.07 13.63 -31.93
N GLU A 444 -2.26 14.63 -31.56
CA GLU A 444 -1.00 14.41 -30.86
C GLU A 444 -1.24 14.13 -29.36
N PRO A 445 -0.52 13.17 -28.75
CA PRO A 445 -0.59 12.92 -27.32
C PRO A 445 -0.15 14.12 -26.48
N ILE A 446 -0.68 14.19 -25.27
CA ILE A 446 -0.42 15.29 -24.34
C ILE A 446 0.33 14.75 -23.13
N ASN A 447 1.38 15.44 -22.70
CA ASN A 447 2.00 15.24 -21.39
C ASN A 447 1.68 16.44 -20.49
N LEU A 448 1.14 16.17 -19.31
CA LEU A 448 0.93 17.16 -18.26
C LEU A 448 1.83 16.86 -17.07
N GLU A 449 2.72 17.79 -16.75
CA GLU A 449 3.54 17.74 -15.53
C GLU A 449 2.88 18.58 -14.44
N ILE A 450 2.37 17.93 -13.40
CA ILE A 450 1.72 18.60 -12.27
C ILE A 450 2.81 19.00 -11.27
N SER A 451 2.96 20.31 -11.06
CA SER A 451 3.99 20.83 -10.15
C SER A 451 3.52 20.79 -8.70
N ASN A 452 4.49 20.72 -7.77
CA ASN A 452 4.26 20.80 -6.32
C ASN A 452 3.41 19.66 -5.74
N VAL A 453 3.49 18.46 -6.31
CA VAL A 453 2.93 17.24 -5.72
C VAL A 453 4.10 16.33 -5.37
N SER A 454 4.42 16.18 -4.08
CA SER A 454 5.44 15.22 -3.66
C SER A 454 4.87 13.81 -3.62
N GLN A 455 5.76 12.81 -3.71
CA GLN A 455 5.37 11.41 -3.60
C GLN A 455 4.68 11.10 -2.25
N GLU A 456 5.26 11.61 -1.16
CA GLU A 456 4.72 11.47 0.20
C GLU A 456 3.31 12.07 0.31
N GLU A 457 3.10 13.28 -0.23
CA GLU A 457 1.82 13.96 -0.16
C GLU A 457 0.75 13.22 -0.97
N LEU A 458 1.11 12.72 -2.15
CA LEU A 458 0.23 11.94 -3.01
C LEU A 458 -0.24 10.67 -2.28
N PHE A 459 0.69 9.81 -1.84
CA PHE A 459 0.33 8.54 -1.22
C PHE A 459 -0.33 8.70 0.15
N THR A 460 0.06 9.71 0.93
CA THR A 460 -0.67 10.07 2.16
C THR A 460 -2.12 10.44 1.86
N THR A 461 -2.36 11.19 0.78
CA THR A 461 -3.72 11.59 0.39
C THR A 461 -4.53 10.38 -0.10
N VAL A 462 -3.92 9.47 -0.87
CA VAL A 462 -4.55 8.22 -1.32
C VAL A 462 -4.95 7.36 -0.12
N GLU A 463 -4.05 7.16 0.84
CA GLU A 463 -4.34 6.33 2.00
C GLU A 463 -5.41 6.94 2.90
N GLN A 464 -5.35 8.26 3.13
CA GLN A 464 -6.41 8.98 3.83
C GLN A 464 -7.77 8.82 3.14
N PHE A 465 -7.81 8.91 1.82
CA PHE A 465 -9.04 8.75 1.05
C PHE A 465 -9.63 7.35 1.23
N ARG A 466 -8.82 6.29 1.06
CA ARG A 466 -9.25 4.90 1.21
C ARG A 466 -9.73 4.59 2.62
N ARG A 467 -8.95 4.94 3.65
CA ARG A 467 -9.33 4.74 5.06
C ARG A 467 -10.62 5.49 5.39
N ALA A 468 -10.74 6.74 4.92
CA ALA A 468 -11.94 7.53 5.17
C ALA A 468 -13.18 6.92 4.51
N LEU A 469 -13.09 6.41 3.28
CA LEU A 469 -14.20 5.72 2.60
C LEU A 469 -14.69 4.50 3.38
N ILE A 470 -13.78 3.64 3.82
CA ILE A 470 -14.13 2.40 4.54
C ILE A 470 -14.66 2.73 5.95
N ALA A 471 -13.97 3.60 6.69
CA ALA A 471 -14.36 3.94 8.06
C ALA A 471 -15.69 4.70 8.14
N SER A 472 -16.04 5.46 7.09
CA SER A 472 -17.27 6.25 7.07
C SER A 472 -18.52 5.47 6.71
N ALA A 473 -18.39 4.29 6.07
CA ALA A 473 -19.51 3.50 5.56
C ALA A 473 -20.64 3.29 6.58
N ARG A 474 -20.30 2.96 7.84
CA ARG A 474 -21.28 2.72 8.91
C ARG A 474 -21.95 3.99 9.44
N THR A 475 -21.31 5.14 9.25
CA THR A 475 -21.76 6.43 9.82
C THR A 475 -22.37 7.37 8.78
N GLY A 476 -22.29 7.03 7.49
CA GLY A 476 -22.67 7.91 6.38
C GLY A 476 -21.81 9.19 6.29
N SER A 477 -20.65 9.23 6.95
CA SER A 477 -19.86 10.44 7.08
C SER A 477 -19.12 10.81 5.79
N LYS A 478 -19.24 12.04 5.31
CA LYS A 478 -18.54 12.49 4.09
C LYS A 478 -17.06 12.88 4.32
N ARG A 479 -16.39 12.28 5.31
CA ARG A 479 -14.99 12.56 5.68
C ARG A 479 -13.97 12.23 4.57
N TYR A 480 -14.36 11.41 3.60
CA TYR A 480 -13.54 11.10 2.43
C TYR A 480 -13.47 12.24 1.41
N LEU A 481 -14.42 13.18 1.42
CA LEU A 481 -14.52 14.22 0.38
C LEU A 481 -13.27 15.12 0.24
N PRO A 482 -12.62 15.60 1.32
CA PRO A 482 -11.45 16.45 1.18
C PRO A 482 -10.31 15.77 0.41
N SER A 483 -10.00 14.51 0.74
CA SER A 483 -8.97 13.73 0.04
C SER A 483 -9.42 13.38 -1.38
N ALA A 484 -10.69 13.02 -1.59
CA ALA A 484 -11.27 12.77 -2.92
C ALA A 484 -11.14 13.98 -3.86
N GLN A 485 -11.41 15.18 -3.32
CA GLN A 485 -11.32 16.44 -4.07
C GLN A 485 -9.89 16.82 -4.39
N LYS A 486 -8.96 16.63 -3.44
CA LYS A 486 -7.54 16.89 -3.66
C LYS A 486 -6.96 15.96 -4.75
N LEU A 487 -7.33 14.69 -4.72
CA LEU A 487 -6.93 13.73 -5.76
C LEU A 487 -7.58 14.05 -7.11
N TYR A 488 -8.85 14.47 -7.13
CA TYR A 488 -9.50 14.94 -8.36
C TYR A 488 -8.76 16.14 -8.97
N GLN A 489 -8.37 17.11 -8.14
CA GLN A 489 -7.63 18.30 -8.57
C GLN A 489 -6.29 17.96 -9.23
N TRP A 490 -5.61 16.90 -8.76
CA TRP A 490 -4.33 16.48 -9.32
C TRP A 490 -4.47 15.58 -10.55
N LEU A 491 -5.44 14.65 -10.54
CA LEU A 491 -5.48 13.55 -11.51
C LEU A 491 -6.48 13.78 -12.64
N ILE A 492 -7.54 14.57 -12.42
CA ILE A 492 -8.64 14.72 -13.38
C ILE A 492 -8.82 16.16 -13.83
N GLN A 493 -8.84 17.11 -12.90
CA GLN A 493 -9.06 18.53 -13.24
C GLN A 493 -8.11 19.05 -14.35
N PRO A 494 -6.82 18.66 -14.42
CA PRO A 494 -5.92 19.14 -15.48
C PRO A 494 -6.29 18.66 -16.89
N ILE A 495 -7.07 17.57 -17.01
CA ILE A 495 -7.49 16.99 -18.29
C ILE A 495 -8.98 17.20 -18.58
N GLU A 496 -9.75 17.81 -17.67
CA GLU A 496 -11.21 17.84 -17.76
C GLU A 496 -11.75 18.56 -19.01
N ASP A 497 -11.12 19.67 -19.41
CA ASP A 497 -11.49 20.42 -20.62
C ASP A 497 -11.24 19.59 -21.89
N GLU A 498 -10.12 18.85 -21.92
CA GLU A 498 -9.77 17.98 -23.05
C GLU A 498 -10.80 16.86 -23.20
N LEU A 499 -11.10 16.16 -22.10
CA LEU A 499 -12.11 15.10 -22.04
C LEU A 499 -13.49 15.59 -22.48
N GLY A 500 -13.90 16.79 -22.04
CA GLY A 500 -15.18 17.37 -22.40
C GLY A 500 -15.26 17.81 -23.86
N SER A 501 -14.18 18.39 -24.40
CA SER A 501 -14.16 18.88 -25.78
C SER A 501 -14.23 17.77 -26.82
N GLU A 502 -13.66 16.61 -26.51
CA GLU A 502 -13.64 15.40 -27.35
C GLU A 502 -14.84 14.48 -27.10
N GLN A 503 -15.75 14.85 -26.18
CA GLN A 503 -16.92 14.04 -25.81
C GLN A 503 -16.54 12.62 -25.37
N ILE A 504 -15.50 12.50 -24.55
CA ILE A 504 -15.04 11.20 -24.06
C ILE A 504 -16.11 10.56 -23.17
N ASP A 505 -16.40 9.29 -23.43
CA ASP A 505 -17.32 8.46 -22.63
C ASP A 505 -16.55 7.56 -21.66
N THR A 506 -15.42 6.99 -22.09
CA THR A 506 -14.65 6.00 -21.32
C THR A 506 -13.19 6.43 -21.11
N ILE A 507 -12.71 6.33 -19.86
CA ILE A 507 -11.31 6.58 -19.50
C ILE A 507 -10.68 5.27 -19.04
N LEU A 508 -9.64 4.84 -19.76
CA LEU A 508 -8.82 3.69 -19.40
C LEU A 508 -7.53 4.16 -18.72
N PHE A 509 -7.34 3.80 -17.45
CA PHE A 509 -6.18 4.20 -16.65
C PHE A 509 -5.09 3.14 -16.62
N SER A 510 -3.84 3.55 -16.83
CA SER A 510 -2.63 2.77 -16.51
C SER A 510 -1.79 3.53 -15.49
N MET A 511 -1.68 2.98 -14.28
CA MET A 511 -1.16 3.72 -13.12
C MET A 511 0.03 3.04 -12.45
N ASP A 512 0.89 3.88 -11.88
CA ASP A 512 2.00 3.45 -11.05
C ASP A 512 1.53 2.70 -9.81
N SER A 513 2.43 1.87 -9.29
CA SER A 513 2.27 1.27 -7.97
C SER A 513 1.91 2.32 -6.92
N GLY A 514 1.01 1.96 -6.00
CA GLY A 514 0.41 2.83 -4.99
C GLY A 514 -0.84 3.57 -5.47
N LEU A 515 -1.11 3.63 -6.78
CA LEU A 515 -2.34 4.20 -7.35
C LEU A 515 -3.27 3.15 -7.96
N ARG A 516 -2.78 1.93 -8.20
CA ARG A 516 -3.53 0.82 -8.84
C ARG A 516 -4.72 0.32 -8.03
N SER A 517 -4.85 0.76 -6.78
CA SER A 517 -6.02 0.44 -5.95
C SER A 517 -6.76 1.67 -5.43
N LEU A 518 -6.55 2.82 -6.07
CA LEU A 518 -7.29 4.05 -5.85
C LEU A 518 -8.76 3.87 -6.31
N PRO A 519 -9.78 4.17 -5.47
CA PRO A 519 -11.18 4.16 -5.91
C PRO A 519 -11.49 5.39 -6.77
N ILE A 520 -11.02 5.35 -8.03
CA ILE A 520 -11.10 6.44 -9.00
C ILE A 520 -12.55 6.89 -9.23
N ALA A 521 -13.50 5.95 -9.22
CA ALA A 521 -14.93 6.22 -9.36
C ALA A 521 -15.45 7.23 -8.32
N ALA A 522 -14.87 7.24 -7.11
CA ALA A 522 -15.25 8.11 -6.00
C ALA A 522 -14.42 9.41 -5.91
N LEU A 523 -13.53 9.69 -6.86
CA LEU A 523 -12.94 11.04 -6.97
C LEU A 523 -14.06 12.05 -7.21
N HIS A 524 -13.94 13.25 -6.63
CA HIS A 524 -15.06 14.17 -6.55
C HIS A 524 -14.63 15.60 -6.88
N ASN A 525 -15.32 16.27 -7.80
CA ASN A 525 -14.93 17.61 -8.26
C ASN A 525 -15.42 18.76 -7.34
N GLY A 526 -16.17 18.43 -6.30
CA GLY A 526 -16.84 19.37 -5.39
C GLY A 526 -18.36 19.45 -5.60
N GLN A 527 -18.86 18.93 -6.73
CA GLN A 527 -20.27 18.85 -7.07
C GLN A 527 -20.74 17.40 -7.32
N GLN A 528 -19.96 16.63 -8.06
CA GLN A 528 -20.29 15.27 -8.48
C GLN A 528 -19.06 14.36 -8.45
N PHE A 529 -19.28 13.06 -8.39
CA PHE A 529 -18.26 12.02 -8.51
C PHE A 529 -17.83 11.83 -9.95
N LEU A 530 -16.60 11.34 -10.16
CA LEU A 530 -16.06 11.08 -11.49
C LEU A 530 -16.91 10.07 -12.27
N ILE A 531 -17.42 9.04 -11.59
CA ILE A 531 -18.27 8.01 -12.19
C ILE A 531 -19.57 8.56 -12.79
N GLU A 532 -20.04 9.72 -12.32
CA GLU A 532 -21.21 10.39 -12.90
C GLU A 532 -20.95 10.90 -14.31
N LYS A 533 -19.68 11.12 -14.68
CA LYS A 533 -19.29 11.65 -15.99
C LYS A 533 -18.81 10.60 -16.98
N TYR A 534 -18.01 9.64 -16.53
CA TYR A 534 -17.30 8.73 -17.43
C TYR A 534 -17.39 7.28 -16.96
N SER A 535 -17.38 6.36 -17.93
CA SER A 535 -17.05 4.95 -17.70
C SER A 535 -15.56 4.80 -17.46
N LEU A 536 -15.20 3.92 -16.53
CA LEU A 536 -13.84 3.83 -15.99
C LEU A 536 -13.31 2.40 -16.09
N GLY A 537 -12.08 2.26 -16.56
CA GLY A 537 -11.35 1.01 -16.59
C GLY A 537 -9.92 1.17 -16.09
N MET A 538 -9.31 0.08 -15.67
CA MET A 538 -7.90 -0.01 -15.32
C MET A 538 -7.21 -1.06 -16.17
N VAL A 539 -5.99 -0.79 -16.61
CA VAL A 539 -5.17 -1.77 -17.33
C VAL A 539 -3.75 -1.83 -16.75
N PRO A 540 -3.21 -3.04 -16.51
CA PRO A 540 -1.80 -3.26 -16.16
C PRO A 540 -0.83 -2.56 -17.11
N SER A 541 -0.94 -2.91 -18.39
CA SER A 541 -0.22 -2.40 -19.54
C SER A 541 -1.14 -2.66 -20.72
N LEU A 542 -1.22 -1.71 -21.66
CA LEU A 542 -2.01 -1.95 -22.87
C LEU A 542 -1.43 -3.11 -23.69
N GLY A 543 -0.10 -3.29 -23.71
CA GLY A 543 0.55 -4.40 -24.41
C GLY A 543 0.21 -5.77 -23.84
N LEU A 544 -0.23 -5.84 -22.58
CA LEU A 544 -0.72 -7.05 -21.92
C LEU A 544 -2.24 -7.24 -22.05
N MET A 545 -2.95 -6.25 -22.59
CA MET A 545 -4.40 -6.29 -22.72
C MET A 545 -4.81 -6.97 -24.03
N ARG A 546 -5.77 -7.88 -23.95
CA ARG A 546 -6.43 -8.43 -25.14
C ARG A 546 -7.44 -7.41 -25.68
N SER A 547 -7.28 -7.01 -26.93
CA SER A 547 -8.02 -5.90 -27.56
C SER A 547 -9.28 -6.33 -28.32
N ASN A 548 -9.61 -7.62 -28.35
CA ASN A 548 -10.76 -8.11 -29.09
C ASN A 548 -12.08 -7.78 -28.39
N TYR A 549 -12.84 -6.86 -28.98
CA TYR A 549 -14.19 -6.55 -28.51
C TYR A 549 -15.19 -7.65 -28.87
N GLN A 550 -16.01 -8.03 -27.90
CA GLN A 550 -17.13 -8.97 -28.04
C GLN A 550 -18.30 -8.51 -27.16
N PRO A 551 -19.47 -8.17 -27.75
CA PRO A 551 -20.66 -7.84 -26.97
C PRO A 551 -21.14 -9.03 -26.15
N LEU A 552 -21.38 -8.81 -24.85
CA LEU A 552 -21.72 -9.89 -23.93
C LEU A 552 -23.20 -10.17 -23.74
N GLY A 553 -24.14 -9.37 -24.27
CA GLY A 553 -25.58 -9.45 -23.93
C GLY A 553 -26.31 -10.80 -24.12
N LYS A 554 -25.66 -11.83 -24.68
CA LYS A 554 -26.18 -13.22 -24.81
C LYS A 554 -25.15 -14.29 -24.41
N ALA A 555 -24.13 -13.90 -23.66
CA ALA A 555 -23.08 -14.77 -23.18
C ALA A 555 -23.63 -15.91 -22.31
N GLN A 556 -22.96 -17.06 -22.40
CA GLN A 556 -23.12 -18.13 -21.40
C GLN A 556 -22.33 -17.75 -20.15
N VAL A 557 -22.96 -17.90 -18.98
CA VAL A 557 -22.36 -17.63 -17.68
C VAL A 557 -22.10 -18.93 -16.94
N LEU A 558 -20.88 -19.13 -16.44
CA LEU A 558 -20.58 -20.14 -15.43
C LEU A 558 -20.55 -19.45 -14.07
N ALA A 559 -21.57 -19.67 -13.25
CA ALA A 559 -21.70 -19.02 -11.95
C ALA A 559 -21.42 -20.04 -10.85
N MET A 560 -20.41 -19.80 -10.03
CA MET A 560 -20.01 -20.71 -8.96
C MET A 560 -19.71 -19.95 -7.67
N GLY A 561 -19.94 -20.56 -6.51
CA GLY A 561 -19.67 -19.88 -5.26
C GLY A 561 -19.70 -20.78 -4.03
N ALA A 562 -19.21 -20.24 -2.91
CA ALA A 562 -19.30 -20.85 -1.60
C ALA A 562 -19.94 -19.86 -0.62
N SER A 563 -20.98 -20.31 0.07
CA SER A 563 -21.67 -19.54 1.11
C SER A 563 -21.27 -19.99 2.52
N LEU A 564 -20.75 -21.22 2.65
CA LEU A 564 -20.34 -21.82 3.91
C LEU A 564 -18.85 -22.13 3.91
N PHE A 565 -18.20 -21.90 5.05
CA PHE A 565 -16.76 -22.11 5.23
C PHE A 565 -16.47 -22.66 6.63
N GLN A 566 -15.36 -23.39 6.78
CA GLN A 566 -14.95 -23.92 8.09
C GLN A 566 -14.26 -22.84 8.94
N GLU A 567 -13.36 -22.06 8.33
CA GLU A 567 -12.51 -21.10 9.04
C GLU A 567 -12.84 -19.62 8.71
N LEU A 568 -13.59 -19.38 7.63
CA LEU A 568 -13.98 -18.05 7.18
C LEU A 568 -15.43 -17.71 7.56
N GLN A 569 -15.77 -16.42 7.52
CA GLN A 569 -17.15 -15.99 7.76
C GLN A 569 -18.07 -16.46 6.63
N PRO A 570 -19.29 -16.94 6.94
CA PRO A 570 -20.25 -17.31 5.91
C PRO A 570 -20.66 -16.10 5.06
N LEU A 571 -21.00 -16.36 3.81
CA LEU A 571 -21.51 -15.38 2.84
C LEU A 571 -22.95 -15.75 2.47
N PRO A 572 -23.94 -15.44 3.33
CA PRO A 572 -25.32 -15.86 3.13
C PRO A 572 -25.97 -15.28 1.87
N ALA A 573 -25.48 -14.19 1.28
CA ALA A 573 -26.04 -13.63 0.05
C ALA A 573 -25.70 -14.45 -1.22
N VAL A 574 -24.64 -15.25 -1.20
CA VAL A 574 -24.14 -16.00 -2.37
C VAL A 574 -25.19 -16.87 -3.05
N PRO A 575 -26.03 -17.66 -2.34
CA PRO A 575 -27.06 -18.47 -3.00
C PRO A 575 -28.07 -17.61 -3.77
N ALA A 576 -28.51 -16.49 -3.19
CA ALA A 576 -29.44 -15.57 -3.85
C ALA A 576 -28.81 -14.86 -5.05
N GLU A 577 -27.50 -14.56 -4.97
CA GLU A 577 -26.74 -14.01 -6.08
C GLU A 577 -26.67 -14.97 -7.28
N LEU A 578 -26.29 -16.23 -7.03
CA LEU A 578 -26.20 -17.23 -8.10
C LEU A 578 -27.58 -17.52 -8.72
N GLU A 579 -28.62 -17.66 -7.90
CA GLU A 579 -29.99 -17.89 -8.38
C GLU A 579 -30.47 -16.74 -9.26
N ASN A 580 -30.14 -15.49 -8.90
CA ASN A 580 -30.50 -14.34 -9.70
C ASN A 580 -29.79 -14.33 -11.07
N ILE A 581 -28.51 -14.70 -11.12
CA ILE A 581 -27.79 -14.84 -12.39
C ILE A 581 -28.43 -15.93 -13.27
N GLU A 582 -28.84 -17.07 -12.70
CA GLU A 582 -29.57 -18.13 -13.40
C GLU A 582 -30.92 -17.70 -13.96
N GLN A 583 -31.62 -16.80 -13.29
CA GLN A 583 -32.89 -16.27 -13.79
C GLN A 583 -32.70 -15.26 -14.93
N LEU A 584 -31.61 -14.48 -14.88
CA LEU A 584 -31.36 -13.40 -15.83
C LEU A 584 -30.62 -13.85 -17.09
N TRP A 585 -29.71 -14.81 -16.96
CA TRP A 585 -28.75 -15.18 -17.99
C TRP A 585 -28.78 -16.68 -18.29
N PRO A 586 -28.48 -17.11 -19.54
CA PRO A 586 -28.16 -18.51 -19.81
C PRO A 586 -26.94 -18.91 -18.99
N SER A 587 -27.14 -19.71 -17.94
CA SER A 587 -26.07 -20.01 -17.00
C SER A 587 -26.15 -21.40 -16.37
N ARG A 588 -25.07 -21.76 -15.68
CA ARG A 588 -24.97 -22.96 -14.83
C ARG A 588 -24.43 -22.55 -13.46
N GLY A 589 -25.24 -22.75 -12.43
CA GLY A 589 -24.90 -22.49 -11.03
C GLY A 589 -24.28 -23.70 -10.33
N PHE A 590 -23.24 -23.47 -9.54
CA PHE A 590 -22.65 -24.48 -8.66
C PHE A 590 -22.32 -23.87 -7.29
N LEU A 591 -22.86 -24.47 -6.23
CA LEU A 591 -22.75 -23.95 -4.86
C LEU A 591 -21.99 -24.96 -3.98
N ASN A 592 -21.19 -24.42 -3.04
CA ASN A 592 -20.56 -25.16 -1.95
C ASN A 592 -19.83 -26.42 -2.44
N GLU A 593 -20.27 -27.63 -2.10
CA GLU A 593 -19.61 -28.91 -2.42
C GLU A 593 -19.34 -29.13 -3.91
N THR A 594 -20.05 -28.41 -4.78
CA THR A 594 -19.88 -28.46 -6.24
C THR A 594 -18.99 -27.35 -6.79
N PHE A 595 -18.54 -26.41 -5.95
CA PHE A 595 -17.62 -25.34 -6.28
C PHE A 595 -16.17 -25.75 -6.01
N THR A 596 -15.62 -26.57 -6.91
CA THR A 596 -14.25 -27.12 -6.83
C THR A 596 -13.46 -26.79 -8.09
N ARG A 597 -12.12 -26.80 -8.00
CA ARG A 597 -11.23 -26.52 -9.16
C ARG A 597 -11.49 -27.49 -10.31
N LYS A 598 -11.69 -28.77 -9.97
CA LYS A 598 -12.02 -29.81 -10.96
C LYS A 598 -13.31 -29.47 -11.70
N ASN A 599 -14.37 -29.11 -10.99
CA ASN A 599 -15.64 -28.81 -11.65
C ASN A 599 -15.56 -27.52 -12.48
N LEU A 600 -14.85 -26.49 -12.02
CA LEU A 600 -14.56 -25.28 -12.82
C LEU A 600 -13.97 -25.64 -14.18
N ILE A 601 -12.93 -26.48 -14.20
CA ILE A 601 -12.26 -26.94 -15.44
C ILE A 601 -13.22 -27.79 -16.29
N ASP A 602 -13.87 -28.79 -15.70
CA ASP A 602 -14.75 -29.71 -16.42
C ASP A 602 -15.91 -28.95 -17.10
N GLN A 603 -16.53 -27.98 -16.41
CA GLN A 603 -17.63 -27.19 -16.94
C GLN A 603 -17.20 -26.27 -18.07
N GLN A 604 -16.03 -25.63 -17.95
CA GLN A 604 -15.51 -24.76 -18.99
C GLN A 604 -15.10 -25.55 -20.25
N GLN A 605 -14.58 -26.77 -20.10
CA GLN A 605 -14.26 -27.64 -21.24
C GLN A 605 -15.49 -28.20 -21.96
N GLN A 606 -16.54 -28.55 -21.23
CA GLN A 606 -17.76 -29.13 -21.80
C GLN A 606 -18.65 -28.11 -22.50
N THR A 607 -18.77 -26.93 -21.93
CA THR A 607 -19.60 -25.84 -22.48
C THR A 607 -18.91 -24.53 -22.13
N PRO A 608 -18.03 -24.02 -23.01
CA PRO A 608 -17.26 -22.83 -22.69
C PRO A 608 -18.17 -21.63 -22.42
N ALA A 609 -18.00 -21.03 -21.24
CA ALA A 609 -18.67 -19.80 -20.85
C ALA A 609 -17.80 -18.60 -21.26
N GLN A 610 -18.45 -17.50 -21.64
CA GLN A 610 -17.80 -16.21 -21.90
C GLN A 610 -17.67 -15.38 -20.61
N ILE A 611 -18.54 -15.64 -19.63
CA ILE A 611 -18.49 -15.01 -18.31
C ILE A 611 -18.30 -16.09 -17.27
N ILE A 612 -17.29 -15.94 -16.41
CA ILE A 612 -17.11 -16.76 -15.22
C ILE A 612 -17.38 -15.86 -14.02
N HIS A 613 -18.28 -16.28 -13.14
CA HIS A 613 -18.65 -15.55 -11.93
C HIS A 613 -18.34 -16.40 -10.71
N LEU A 614 -17.50 -15.89 -9.81
CA LEU A 614 -17.06 -16.55 -8.60
C LEU A 614 -17.51 -15.74 -7.38
N ALA A 615 -18.48 -16.28 -6.63
CA ALA A 615 -19.02 -15.67 -5.42
C ALA A 615 -18.49 -16.38 -4.17
N THR A 616 -17.35 -15.91 -3.67
CA THR A 616 -16.60 -16.51 -2.56
C THR A 616 -15.56 -15.53 -2.03
N HIS A 617 -14.97 -15.81 -0.85
CA HIS A 617 -13.81 -15.06 -0.36
C HIS A 617 -12.62 -15.20 -1.30
N ALA A 618 -11.99 -14.09 -1.62
CA ALA A 618 -10.68 -14.05 -2.26
C ALA A 618 -9.82 -13.01 -1.57
N GLU A 619 -8.52 -13.28 -1.44
CA GLU A 619 -7.57 -12.38 -0.79
C GLU A 619 -6.38 -12.10 -1.70
N PHE A 620 -6.16 -10.83 -2.01
CA PHE A 620 -4.90 -10.37 -2.61
C PHE A 620 -3.97 -9.92 -1.50
N ASN A 621 -3.01 -10.78 -1.17
CA ASN A 621 -2.07 -10.56 -0.08
C ASN A 621 -0.79 -9.90 -0.60
N ALA A 622 -0.15 -9.15 0.29
CA ALA A 622 1.22 -8.66 0.09
C ALA A 622 2.15 -9.83 -0.19
N GLY A 623 3.17 -9.65 -1.04
CA GLY A 623 4.09 -10.71 -1.45
C GLY A 623 3.87 -11.16 -2.89
N ASN A 624 4.44 -12.29 -3.30
CA ASN A 624 4.29 -12.78 -4.67
C ASN A 624 2.87 -13.31 -4.96
N ALA A 625 2.60 -13.65 -6.22
CA ALA A 625 1.30 -14.16 -6.64
C ALA A 625 0.83 -15.41 -5.86
N ASP A 626 1.75 -16.23 -5.32
CA ASP A 626 1.41 -17.42 -4.53
C ASP A 626 0.73 -17.09 -3.20
N GLN A 627 0.88 -15.88 -2.67
CA GLN A 627 0.25 -15.51 -1.40
C GLN A 627 -1.20 -15.07 -1.55
N SER A 628 -1.63 -14.79 -2.78
CA SER A 628 -3.01 -14.41 -3.11
C SER A 628 -3.83 -15.63 -3.52
N TYR A 629 -5.09 -15.71 -3.12
CA TYR A 629 -5.92 -16.88 -3.40
C TYR A 629 -7.41 -16.55 -3.55
N ILE A 630 -8.13 -17.44 -4.23
CA ILE A 630 -9.59 -17.54 -4.26
C ILE A 630 -9.97 -18.78 -3.44
N GLN A 631 -10.83 -18.63 -2.44
CA GLN A 631 -11.30 -19.74 -1.64
C GLN A 631 -12.33 -20.55 -2.44
N LEU A 632 -11.97 -21.76 -2.87
CA LEU A 632 -12.93 -22.74 -3.36
C LEU A 632 -13.51 -23.53 -2.18
N TRP A 633 -14.43 -24.46 -2.44
CA TRP A 633 -15.00 -25.27 -1.36
C TRP A 633 -13.97 -26.16 -0.66
N ASP A 634 -13.10 -26.79 -1.45
CA ASP A 634 -12.19 -27.85 -1.02
C ASP A 634 -10.72 -27.40 -0.89
N GLU A 635 -10.38 -26.23 -1.44
CA GLU A 635 -9.00 -25.72 -1.45
C GLU A 635 -8.92 -24.20 -1.62
N GLN A 636 -7.71 -23.66 -1.44
CA GLN A 636 -7.35 -22.31 -1.87
C GLN A 636 -6.74 -22.38 -3.27
N LEU A 637 -7.39 -21.74 -4.24
CA LEU A 637 -6.87 -21.58 -5.59
C LEU A 637 -5.97 -20.34 -5.62
N HIS A 638 -4.65 -20.54 -5.64
CA HIS A 638 -3.68 -19.46 -5.65
C HIS A 638 -3.68 -18.70 -6.98
N LEU A 639 -3.38 -17.40 -6.95
CA LEU A 639 -3.37 -16.54 -8.14
C LEU A 639 -2.35 -17.03 -9.19
N SER A 640 -1.22 -17.58 -8.73
CA SER A 640 -0.22 -18.21 -9.58
C SER A 640 -0.74 -19.44 -10.32
N ASP A 641 -1.74 -20.14 -9.78
CA ASP A 641 -2.33 -21.34 -10.40
C ASP A 641 -3.46 -21.03 -11.39
N ILE A 642 -4.02 -19.82 -11.40
CA ILE A 642 -5.24 -19.52 -12.18
C ILE A 642 -5.02 -19.76 -13.68
N HIS A 643 -3.82 -19.50 -14.20
CA HIS A 643 -3.48 -19.76 -15.61
C HIS A 643 -3.65 -21.24 -16.01
N THR A 644 -3.64 -22.18 -15.04
CA THR A 644 -3.85 -23.61 -15.29
C THR A 644 -5.30 -23.99 -15.56
N LEU A 645 -6.24 -23.06 -15.35
CA LEU A 645 -7.69 -23.30 -15.53
C LEU A 645 -8.12 -23.27 -17.01
N GLY A 646 -7.24 -22.83 -17.92
CA GLY A 646 -7.51 -22.83 -19.37
C GLY A 646 -8.56 -21.82 -19.81
N TRP A 647 -8.65 -20.68 -19.13
CA TRP A 647 -9.61 -19.61 -19.46
C TRP A 647 -9.20 -18.76 -20.66
N ASP A 648 -8.04 -19.04 -21.26
CA ASP A 648 -7.57 -18.40 -22.48
C ASP A 648 -7.99 -19.15 -23.76
N GLN A 649 -8.57 -20.36 -23.65
CA GLN A 649 -8.95 -21.21 -24.80
C GLN A 649 -10.26 -22.03 -24.58
N PRO A 650 -11.42 -21.58 -25.12
CA PRO A 650 -11.63 -20.25 -25.68
C PRO A 650 -11.56 -19.20 -24.57
N THR A 651 -11.14 -17.99 -24.94
CA THR A 651 -10.97 -16.89 -24.02
C THR A 651 -12.28 -16.57 -23.28
N VAL A 652 -12.21 -16.53 -21.95
CA VAL A 652 -13.23 -15.97 -21.10
C VAL A 652 -13.16 -14.44 -21.22
N ASP A 653 -14.27 -13.83 -21.60
CA ASP A 653 -14.35 -12.40 -21.82
C ASP A 653 -14.44 -11.60 -20.52
N LEU A 654 -15.06 -12.17 -19.49
CA LEU A 654 -15.23 -11.49 -18.20
C LEU A 654 -15.15 -12.49 -17.03
N LEU A 655 -14.17 -12.27 -16.15
CA LEU A 655 -14.12 -12.89 -14.83
C LEU A 655 -14.74 -11.92 -13.80
N VAL A 656 -15.75 -12.34 -13.07
CA VAL A 656 -16.34 -11.57 -11.96
C VAL A 656 -15.99 -12.24 -10.65
N LEU A 657 -15.31 -11.52 -9.76
CA LEU A 657 -15.04 -11.98 -8.41
C LEU A 657 -15.91 -11.20 -7.41
N SER A 658 -16.93 -11.87 -6.88
CA SER A 658 -18.02 -11.26 -6.12
C SER A 658 -17.80 -11.19 -4.60
N ALA A 659 -16.58 -11.45 -4.12
CA ALA A 659 -16.21 -11.18 -2.73
C ALA A 659 -14.68 -11.21 -2.55
N CYS A 660 -13.96 -10.21 -3.07
CA CYS A 660 -12.52 -10.05 -2.82
C CYS A 660 -12.22 -9.10 -1.66
N ARG A 661 -11.07 -9.32 -1.04
CA ARG A 661 -10.35 -8.36 -0.22
C ARG A 661 -8.96 -8.16 -0.82
N THR A 662 -8.62 -6.93 -1.18
CA THR A 662 -7.23 -6.55 -1.48
C THR A 662 -6.57 -5.96 -0.25
N ALA A 663 -5.34 -6.37 0.06
CA ALA A 663 -4.57 -5.75 1.13
C ALA A 663 -4.32 -4.27 0.78
N LEU A 664 -4.97 -3.38 1.53
CA LEU A 664 -4.93 -1.94 1.32
C LEU A 664 -3.51 -1.40 1.52
N GLY A 665 -3.02 -0.60 0.57
CA GLY A 665 -1.76 0.14 0.70
C GLY A 665 -0.49 -0.69 0.51
N ASP A 666 -0.60 -1.98 0.15
CA ASP A 666 0.56 -2.81 -0.19
C ASP A 666 0.74 -2.91 -1.70
N ALA A 667 1.89 -2.44 -2.19
CA ALA A 667 2.24 -2.42 -3.61
C ALA A 667 2.10 -3.80 -4.29
N ASN A 668 2.46 -4.89 -3.61
CA ASN A 668 2.41 -6.23 -4.19
C ASN A 668 0.99 -6.80 -4.22
N ALA A 669 0.17 -6.50 -3.21
CA ALA A 669 -1.26 -6.82 -3.28
C ALA A 669 -1.96 -6.06 -4.42
N GLU A 670 -1.58 -4.80 -4.66
CA GLU A 670 -2.04 -4.03 -5.81
C GLU A 670 -1.60 -4.64 -7.15
N MET A 671 -0.41 -5.23 -7.21
CA MET A 671 0.08 -5.96 -8.38
C MET A 671 -0.77 -7.18 -8.69
N GLY A 672 -1.05 -8.02 -7.68
CA GLY A 672 -1.91 -9.18 -7.86
C GLY A 672 -3.31 -8.80 -8.34
N PHE A 673 -3.87 -7.75 -7.73
CA PHE A 673 -5.17 -7.22 -8.12
C PHE A 673 -5.17 -6.62 -9.53
N ALA A 674 -4.31 -5.66 -9.83
CA ALA A 674 -4.26 -5.02 -11.15
C ALA A 674 -3.91 -6.04 -12.24
N GLY A 675 -3.03 -6.99 -11.95
CA GLY A 675 -2.62 -8.05 -12.87
C GLY A 675 -3.61 -9.20 -12.99
N LEU A 676 -4.76 -9.17 -12.32
CA LEU A 676 -5.71 -10.30 -12.25
C LEU A 676 -6.14 -10.79 -13.63
N ALA A 677 -6.53 -9.89 -14.54
CA ALA A 677 -6.95 -10.29 -15.88
C ALA A 677 -5.82 -10.99 -16.65
N VAL A 678 -4.59 -10.49 -16.50
CA VAL A 678 -3.38 -11.06 -17.11
C VAL A 678 -3.05 -12.43 -16.51
N ALA A 679 -3.10 -12.55 -15.18
CA ALA A 679 -2.85 -13.80 -14.47
C ALA A 679 -3.85 -14.90 -14.88
N ALA A 680 -5.11 -14.50 -15.01
CA ALA A 680 -6.22 -15.38 -15.35
C ALA A 680 -6.33 -15.70 -16.85
N GLY A 681 -5.65 -14.95 -17.72
CA GLY A 681 -5.73 -15.12 -19.17
C GLY A 681 -7.07 -14.69 -19.78
N VAL A 682 -7.84 -13.87 -19.05
CA VAL A 682 -9.16 -13.37 -19.45
C VAL A 682 -9.06 -11.98 -20.08
N ASN A 683 -10.05 -11.58 -20.88
CA ASN A 683 -10.06 -10.23 -21.47
C ASN A 683 -10.25 -9.13 -20.42
N SER A 684 -11.12 -9.40 -19.45
CA SER A 684 -11.50 -8.44 -18.41
C SER A 684 -11.76 -9.15 -17.09
N ALA A 685 -11.45 -8.49 -15.99
CA ALA A 685 -11.83 -8.92 -14.66
C ALA A 685 -12.55 -7.80 -13.90
N LEU A 686 -13.63 -8.14 -13.19
CA LEU A 686 -14.32 -7.28 -12.24
C LEU A 686 -14.00 -7.78 -10.83
N ALA A 687 -13.35 -6.96 -10.02
CA ALA A 687 -12.92 -7.32 -8.67
C ALA A 687 -13.00 -6.14 -7.71
N SER A 688 -13.02 -6.43 -6.40
CA SER A 688 -13.09 -5.41 -5.34
C SER A 688 -11.72 -4.98 -4.80
N LEU A 689 -11.60 -3.69 -4.51
CA LEU A 689 -10.44 -2.97 -3.99
C LEU A 689 -10.22 -3.15 -2.47
N TRP A 690 -11.23 -3.64 -1.75
CA TRP A 690 -11.24 -3.83 -0.30
C TRP A 690 -12.30 -4.85 0.11
N THR A 691 -12.35 -5.20 1.40
CA THR A 691 -13.41 -6.04 1.97
C THR A 691 -14.78 -5.38 1.80
N VAL A 692 -15.57 -5.91 0.88
CA VAL A 692 -16.93 -5.45 0.57
C VAL A 692 -17.97 -6.07 1.50
N SER A 693 -19.13 -5.43 1.59
CA SER A 693 -20.29 -5.97 2.29
C SER A 693 -20.95 -7.05 1.44
N ASP A 694 -21.28 -8.20 2.04
CA ASP A 694 -21.97 -9.32 1.36
C ASP A 694 -23.26 -8.85 0.66
N VAL A 695 -24.18 -8.23 1.40
CA VAL A 695 -25.43 -7.69 0.85
C VAL A 695 -25.21 -6.50 -0.10
N GLY A 696 -24.19 -5.67 0.14
CA GLY A 696 -23.83 -4.58 -0.78
C GLY A 696 -23.31 -5.10 -2.12
N THR A 697 -22.65 -6.26 -2.10
CA THR A 697 -22.16 -6.90 -3.32
C THR A 697 -23.28 -7.57 -4.08
N LEU A 698 -24.20 -8.27 -3.39
CA LEU A 698 -25.45 -8.74 -4.00
C LEU A 698 -26.20 -7.60 -4.70
N ALA A 699 -26.29 -6.44 -4.05
CA ALA A 699 -26.92 -5.25 -4.62
C ALA A 699 -26.25 -4.78 -5.92
N LEU A 700 -24.92 -4.66 -5.91
CA LEU A 700 -24.17 -4.23 -7.08
C LEU A 700 -24.22 -5.26 -8.20
N MET A 701 -24.03 -6.55 -7.90
CA MET A 701 -23.96 -7.60 -8.92
C MET A 701 -25.30 -7.90 -9.55
N ASN A 702 -26.39 -7.86 -8.77
CA ASN A 702 -27.75 -7.90 -9.32
C ASN A 702 -27.94 -6.81 -10.38
N GLU A 703 -27.59 -5.57 -10.05
CA GLU A 703 -27.74 -4.46 -11.00
C GLU A 703 -26.76 -4.58 -12.18
N PHE A 704 -25.52 -5.02 -11.94
CA PHE A 704 -24.51 -5.21 -12.98
C PHE A 704 -24.96 -6.19 -14.06
N TYR A 705 -25.48 -7.35 -13.69
CA TYR A 705 -25.97 -8.32 -14.67
C TYR A 705 -27.22 -7.83 -15.42
N HIS A 706 -28.05 -6.99 -14.81
CA HIS A 706 -29.15 -6.34 -15.52
C HIS A 706 -28.64 -5.31 -16.53
N GLN A 707 -27.72 -4.44 -16.12
CA GLN A 707 -27.17 -3.38 -16.96
C GLN A 707 -26.33 -3.95 -18.11
N LEU A 708 -25.60 -5.04 -17.88
CA LEU A 708 -24.78 -5.72 -18.89
C LEU A 708 -25.62 -6.32 -20.04
N GLN A 709 -26.92 -6.54 -19.85
CA GLN A 709 -27.83 -6.91 -20.95
C GLN A 709 -28.22 -5.73 -21.84
N GLN A 710 -28.12 -4.51 -21.31
CA GLN A 710 -28.60 -3.28 -21.96
C GLN A 710 -27.50 -2.52 -22.69
N THR A 711 -26.24 -2.69 -22.28
CA THR A 711 -25.08 -2.08 -22.91
C THR A 711 -24.13 -3.13 -23.46
N SER A 712 -23.40 -2.76 -24.50
CA SER A 712 -22.36 -3.60 -25.06
C SER A 712 -20.99 -3.38 -24.44
N ILE A 713 -20.85 -2.40 -23.53
CA ILE A 713 -19.59 -2.04 -22.85
C ILE A 713 -19.62 -2.48 -21.39
N LYS A 714 -18.64 -3.31 -21.00
CA LYS A 714 -18.51 -3.86 -19.63
C LYS A 714 -18.38 -2.76 -18.55
N SER A 715 -17.55 -1.76 -18.79
CA SER A 715 -17.35 -0.63 -17.87
C SER A 715 -18.57 0.28 -17.75
N GLU A 716 -19.37 0.44 -18.81
CA GLU A 716 -20.63 1.18 -18.77
C GLU A 716 -21.69 0.43 -17.95
N ALA A 717 -21.74 -0.91 -18.04
CA ALA A 717 -22.63 -1.70 -17.19
C ALA A 717 -22.28 -1.53 -15.70
N LEU A 718 -20.98 -1.53 -15.37
CA LEU A 718 -20.51 -1.25 -14.00
C LEU A 718 -20.88 0.17 -13.58
N ARG A 719 -20.61 1.17 -14.43
CA ARG A 719 -20.96 2.57 -14.17
C ARG A 719 -22.45 2.73 -13.89
N ALA A 720 -23.32 2.21 -14.76
CA ALA A 720 -24.77 2.30 -14.59
C ALA A 720 -25.22 1.71 -13.25
N SER A 721 -24.61 0.60 -12.83
CA SER A 721 -24.87 -0.05 -11.54
C SER A 721 -24.42 0.81 -10.36
N GLN A 722 -23.22 1.39 -10.45
CA GLN A 722 -22.70 2.31 -9.44
C GLN A 722 -23.57 3.57 -9.32
N LEU A 723 -24.11 4.07 -10.44
CA LEU A 723 -25.03 5.20 -10.47
C LEU A 723 -26.39 4.87 -9.86
N ALA A 724 -26.92 3.67 -10.11
CA ALA A 724 -28.17 3.23 -9.48
C ALA A 724 -28.03 3.16 -7.95
N MET A 725 -26.90 2.65 -7.44
CA MET A 725 -26.58 2.67 -6.00
C MET A 725 -26.44 4.10 -5.48
N LEU A 726 -25.63 4.94 -6.14
CA LEU A 726 -25.39 6.34 -5.78
C LEU A 726 -26.70 7.16 -5.70
N LYS A 727 -27.65 6.91 -6.60
CA LYS A 727 -28.95 7.60 -6.64
C LYS A 727 -29.96 7.04 -5.63
N ALA A 728 -29.59 6.01 -4.87
CA ALA A 728 -30.47 5.27 -3.97
C ALA A 728 -31.67 4.60 -4.68
N ASP A 729 -31.50 4.25 -5.96
CA ASP A 729 -32.48 3.46 -6.73
C ASP A 729 -32.52 2.00 -6.25
N ILE A 730 -31.48 1.56 -5.53
CA ILE A 730 -31.37 0.24 -4.91
C ILE A 730 -31.55 0.37 -3.40
N ARG A 731 -32.43 -0.46 -2.82
CA ARG A 731 -32.72 -0.45 -1.37
C ARG A 731 -33.17 -1.82 -0.86
N ILE A 732 -33.11 -2.00 0.46
CA ILE A 732 -33.73 -3.13 1.14
C ILE A 732 -35.07 -2.69 1.74
N GLU A 733 -36.13 -3.42 1.42
CA GLU A 733 -37.48 -3.18 1.94
C GLU A 733 -38.19 -4.51 2.17
N SER A 734 -38.77 -4.71 3.36
CA SER A 734 -39.53 -5.93 3.70
C SER A 734 -38.77 -7.25 3.46
N GLY A 735 -37.46 -7.29 3.74
CA GLY A 735 -36.61 -8.46 3.51
C GLY A 735 -36.32 -8.76 2.03
N GLN A 736 -36.50 -7.79 1.14
CA GLN A 736 -36.22 -7.89 -0.29
C GLN A 736 -35.26 -6.78 -0.70
N LEU A 737 -34.32 -7.11 -1.59
CA LEU A 737 -33.53 -6.13 -2.32
C LEU A 737 -34.33 -5.69 -3.55
N LEU A 738 -34.62 -4.39 -3.62
CA LEU A 738 -35.35 -3.77 -4.72
C LEU A 738 -34.39 -2.88 -5.52
N SER A 739 -34.46 -2.94 -6.85
CA SER A 739 -33.84 -1.96 -7.73
C SER A 739 -34.90 -1.31 -8.62
N GLU A 740 -35.06 0.01 -8.51
CA GLU A 740 -35.94 0.78 -9.39
C GLU A 740 -35.37 0.91 -10.81
N ALA A 741 -34.05 0.95 -10.93
CA ALA A 741 -33.34 1.09 -12.21
C ALA A 741 -33.60 -0.10 -13.14
N SER A 742 -33.49 -1.32 -12.61
CA SER A 742 -33.75 -2.57 -13.35
C SER A 742 -35.16 -3.13 -13.16
N ARG A 743 -35.95 -2.57 -12.23
CA ARG A 743 -37.26 -3.12 -11.78
C ARG A 743 -37.13 -4.56 -11.25
N SER A 744 -36.01 -4.86 -10.62
CA SER A 744 -35.71 -6.18 -10.06
C SER A 744 -36.08 -6.26 -8.58
N VAL A 745 -36.44 -7.47 -8.16
CA VAL A 745 -36.80 -7.81 -6.78
C VAL A 745 -36.12 -9.13 -6.44
N VAL A 746 -35.16 -9.08 -5.52
CA VAL A 746 -34.42 -10.26 -5.06
C VAL A 746 -34.77 -10.53 -3.60
N PRO A 747 -35.41 -11.66 -3.27
CA PRO A 747 -35.65 -12.05 -1.89
C PRO A 747 -34.33 -12.22 -1.13
N LEU A 748 -34.21 -11.61 0.06
CA LEU A 748 -33.03 -11.82 0.89
C LEU A 748 -33.14 -13.13 1.69
N PRO A 749 -32.03 -13.86 1.86
CA PRO A 749 -31.93 -14.97 2.81
C PRO A 749 -32.39 -14.55 4.22
N ALA A 750 -32.90 -15.50 5.02
CA ALA A 750 -33.45 -15.22 6.34
C ALA A 750 -32.44 -14.56 7.30
N GLU A 751 -31.16 -14.87 7.13
CA GLU A 751 -30.03 -14.29 7.88
C GLU A 751 -29.85 -12.79 7.59
N LEU A 752 -30.21 -12.36 6.37
CA LEU A 752 -30.09 -10.99 5.88
C LEU A 752 -31.42 -10.24 5.89
N SER A 753 -32.55 -10.94 6.05
CA SER A 753 -33.90 -10.34 5.98
C SER A 753 -34.19 -9.36 7.13
N GLN A 754 -33.38 -9.39 8.19
CA GLN A 754 -33.46 -8.46 9.34
C GLN A 754 -32.67 -7.16 9.11
N LEU A 755 -31.90 -7.08 8.03
CA LEU A 755 -31.18 -5.87 7.68
C LEU A 755 -32.18 -4.85 7.13
N GLU A 756 -32.44 -3.82 7.91
CA GLU A 756 -33.23 -2.66 7.49
C GLU A 756 -32.29 -1.45 7.34
N HIS A 757 -32.57 -0.61 6.33
CA HIS A 757 -31.95 0.72 6.17
C HIS A 757 -30.44 0.76 5.91
N ILE A 758 -29.93 -0.08 5.02
CA ILE A 758 -28.58 0.11 4.47
C ILE A 758 -28.60 1.22 3.41
N ASP A 759 -27.76 2.24 3.62
CA ASP A 759 -27.57 3.33 2.65
C ASP A 759 -26.55 2.93 1.57
N PHE A 760 -27.03 2.30 0.50
CA PHE A 760 -26.20 1.91 -0.64
C PHE A 760 -25.65 3.11 -1.44
N SER A 761 -26.13 4.34 -1.21
CA SER A 761 -25.61 5.53 -1.90
C SER A 761 -24.18 5.90 -1.47
N HIS A 762 -23.74 5.39 -0.32
CA HIS A 762 -22.39 5.65 0.17
C HIS A 762 -21.31 5.00 -0.73
N PRO A 763 -20.25 5.71 -1.15
CA PRO A 763 -19.28 5.20 -2.11
C PRO A 763 -18.55 3.92 -1.70
N TYR A 764 -18.48 3.63 -0.41
CA TYR A 764 -18.00 2.34 0.10
C TYR A 764 -18.62 1.13 -0.61
N TYR A 765 -19.92 1.18 -0.94
CA TYR A 765 -20.63 0.04 -1.53
C TYR A 765 -20.42 -0.11 -3.04
N TRP A 766 -20.26 1.01 -3.77
CA TRP A 766 -20.22 0.99 -5.23
C TRP A 766 -18.83 1.27 -5.81
N SER A 767 -18.03 2.13 -5.17
CA SER A 767 -16.69 2.49 -5.66
C SER A 767 -15.62 1.47 -5.30
N GLY A 768 -16.01 0.38 -4.62
CA GLY A 768 -15.12 -0.70 -4.25
C GLY A 768 -14.80 -1.63 -5.41
N PHE A 769 -15.57 -1.62 -6.49
CA PHE A 769 -15.36 -2.48 -7.64
C PHE A 769 -14.77 -1.71 -8.82
N THR A 770 -13.88 -2.36 -9.56
CA THR A 770 -13.28 -1.79 -10.78
C THR A 770 -13.19 -2.84 -11.88
N MET A 771 -13.28 -2.38 -13.13
CA MET A 771 -12.99 -3.17 -14.31
C MET A 771 -11.48 -3.14 -14.59
N ILE A 772 -10.87 -4.32 -14.77
CA ILE A 772 -9.44 -4.54 -15.00
C ILE A 772 -9.26 -5.22 -16.34
N GLY A 773 -8.32 -4.76 -17.17
CA GLY A 773 -8.12 -5.25 -18.54
C GLY A 773 -8.94 -4.44 -19.53
N SER A 774 -9.53 -5.10 -20.52
CA SER A 774 -10.35 -4.45 -21.54
C SER A 774 -11.68 -3.95 -20.96
N PRO A 775 -12.01 -2.66 -20.99
CA PRO A 775 -13.25 -2.14 -20.38
C PRO A 775 -14.46 -2.19 -21.33
N TRP A 776 -14.29 -2.59 -22.59
CA TRP A 776 -15.32 -2.69 -23.62
C TRP A 776 -15.89 -4.11 -23.72
#